data_AF-A0A1V4QJU4-F1
#
_entry.id   AF-A0A1V4QJU4-F1
#
_cell.length_a   1.000
_cell.length_b   1.000
_cell.length_c   1.000
_cell.angle_alpha   90.00
_cell.angle_beta   90.00
_cell.angle_gamma   90.00
#
_symmetry.space_group_name_H-M   'P 1'
#
loop_
_entity.id
_entity.type
_entity.pdbx_description
1 polymer ?
#
loop_
_entity_poly.entity_id
_entity_poly.type
_entity_poly.pdbx_seq_one_letter_code
_entity_poly.pdbx_strand_id
1 'polypeptide(L)'
;MKSSPPLADSLIRRQVLDIEQSFHLEAPAGSGKTTQLVARFLNLLARVNHPGEILVLTFNRQAAGEVKLRLFNLLRQASNRPPGRQAADEELDLHRLAYQAAQAHPPEVLLTPDSLPVMTFHSFCHQLVRQAPYEAGLAPGLELIEGEDQHWLQHQAVEMLRRHLMDQPGEHLVRQALINRLWRLDNNWPRLAGELIDLISRRDLLSDFLNLARLSQDPGKYQEVMQNRWEVLVCQDLQDLQAAVAATPLGRQWSDFWHHLRSVGAEAASCLPAQLPSADLDGLTDWQALAHTLLTKEGKVRQVWGPKNGFYAGFKKTGWAELIQALPPAALDRLHRCREWSRLAASPSEVAALHDLVLLLSQAIDSYEQLCRERQVLDFIALEQAALRLFEAIAPNDLMLLWDQRLKHLLVDEFQDTSQNQYHLLCRIISGWQPGEDRSLFVVGDPKQSIYGWREARVQFFVQAAQGLRCPDQPTFPLEPQLLTTNFRSSPALITWVNELFEHTVMSHPDPAVDEVKFHAATPKPEAAAGVPPELALFGINGTTEQPRQAEARWLAAQLKQRLPDLPAGERIGILLFTRTHLSIYLEALRQAGVPVKVKEGLKLSADPLVPYLVNLTRALVRPQDDLAWVGVLRSPWLRLNLDSLGHRHGTVAPLVRLVGHGAPGRGRGGRQCPYLSGITGPGGIGASGNHLGTDSIPLGECLSTGRSPDQPLASRDDDRSRGQGTGI
;
A
#
# COMPACT_ATOMS: atom_id res chain seq x y z
N MET A 1 30.31 25.02 30.20
CA MET A 1 29.34 24.60 29.15
C MET A 1 28.19 23.92 29.86
N LYS A 2 26.97 24.44 29.74
CA LYS A 2 25.78 23.78 30.29
C LYS A 2 25.48 22.58 29.39
N SER A 3 25.49 21.37 29.95
CA SER A 3 25.03 20.17 29.25
C SER A 3 23.58 20.37 28.84
N SER A 4 23.25 20.13 27.57
CA SER A 4 21.86 20.12 27.11
C SER A 4 21.03 19.16 27.98
N PRO A 5 19.78 19.50 28.30
CA PRO A 5 18.94 18.66 29.15
C PRO A 5 18.72 17.28 28.50
N PRO A 6 18.63 16.21 29.32
CA PRO A 6 18.48 14.86 28.80
C PRO A 6 17.13 14.69 28.10
N LEU A 7 17.08 13.76 27.14
CA LEU A 7 15.86 13.39 26.43
C LEU A 7 14.85 12.72 27.38
N ALA A 8 13.56 12.95 27.14
CA ALA A 8 12.46 12.40 27.95
C ALA A 8 12.47 10.86 27.98
N ASP A 9 12.88 10.23 26.87
CA ASP A 9 12.95 8.78 26.68
C ASP A 9 14.39 8.21 26.78
N SER A 10 15.33 8.94 27.38
CA SER A 10 16.76 8.56 27.46
C SER A 10 17.06 7.25 28.20
N LEU A 11 16.19 6.82 29.13
CA LEU A 11 16.32 5.51 29.79
C LEU A 11 15.89 4.38 28.85
N ILE A 12 14.75 4.53 28.18
CA ILE A 12 14.20 3.57 27.22
C ILE A 12 15.21 3.33 26.08
N ARG A 13 15.78 4.42 25.54
CA ARG A 13 16.82 4.35 24.50
C ARG A 13 18.04 3.52 24.90
N ARG A 14 18.40 3.48 26.19
CA ARG A 14 19.51 2.65 26.69
C ARG A 14 19.07 1.22 26.94
N GLN A 15 17.85 1.01 27.43
CA GLN A 15 17.29 -0.33 27.68
C GLN A 15 17.17 -1.13 26.39
N VAL A 16 16.65 -0.53 25.31
CA VAL A 16 16.48 -1.22 24.01
C VAL A 16 17.80 -1.59 23.31
N LEU A 17 18.96 -1.22 23.87
CA LEU A 17 20.27 -1.68 23.40
C LEU A 17 20.73 -2.97 24.09
N ASP A 18 20.04 -3.41 25.15
CA ASP A 18 20.29 -4.71 25.76
C ASP A 18 20.02 -5.83 24.75
N ILE A 19 21.02 -6.64 24.48
CA ILE A 19 20.95 -7.65 23.42
C ILE A 19 20.40 -8.99 23.91
N GLU A 20 20.40 -9.20 25.22
CA GLU A 20 19.94 -10.44 25.86
C GLU A 20 18.41 -10.48 25.96
N GLN A 21 17.79 -9.30 25.84
CA GLN A 21 16.36 -9.13 25.87
C GLN A 21 15.79 -8.85 24.49
N SER A 22 14.53 -9.24 24.30
CA SER A 22 13.78 -9.00 23.08
C SER A 22 12.77 -7.89 23.31
N PHE A 23 12.64 -6.96 22.35
CA PHE A 23 11.81 -5.77 22.55
C PHE A 23 10.82 -5.56 21.40
N HIS A 24 9.67 -5.04 21.79
CA HIS A 24 8.71 -4.39 20.92
C HIS A 24 8.85 -2.87 21.11
N LEU A 25 9.46 -2.18 20.15
CA LEU A 25 9.69 -0.74 20.22
C LEU A 25 8.68 0.01 19.35
N GLU A 26 7.73 0.70 19.98
CA GLU A 26 6.94 1.71 19.32
C GLU A 26 7.76 3.00 19.19
N ALA A 27 8.03 3.40 17.95
CA ALA A 27 8.88 4.53 17.62
C ALA A 27 8.14 5.46 16.65
N PRO A 28 7.40 6.47 17.17
CA PRO A 28 6.66 7.42 16.35
C PRO A 28 7.50 8.13 15.29
N ALA A 29 6.86 8.71 14.28
CA ALA A 29 7.54 9.44 13.20
C ALA A 29 8.55 10.46 13.76
N GLY A 30 9.79 10.41 13.26
CA GLY A 30 10.84 11.34 13.69
C GLY A 30 11.46 11.05 15.07
N SER A 31 11.10 9.94 15.73
CA SER A 31 11.64 9.58 17.05
C SER A 31 13.06 9.01 17.07
N GLY A 32 13.63 8.76 15.90
CA GLY A 32 14.95 8.14 15.78
C GLY A 32 14.92 6.61 15.74
N LYS A 33 13.81 6.00 15.31
CA LYS A 33 13.68 4.55 15.03
C LYS A 33 14.92 3.93 14.39
N THR A 34 15.34 4.44 13.24
CA THR A 34 16.50 3.96 12.48
C THR A 34 17.79 4.10 13.27
N THR A 35 17.92 5.15 14.09
CA THR A 35 19.09 5.35 14.98
C THR A 35 19.16 4.25 16.02
N GLN A 36 18.04 3.88 16.66
CA GLN A 36 18.00 2.78 17.65
C GLN A 36 18.24 1.42 17.02
N LEU A 37 17.65 1.15 15.85
CA LEU A 37 17.90 -0.08 15.10
C LEU A 37 19.39 -0.23 14.74
N VAL A 38 20.01 0.84 14.23
CA VAL A 38 21.44 0.87 13.90
C VAL A 38 22.31 0.72 15.15
N ALA A 39 21.98 1.42 16.24
CA ALA A 39 22.71 1.31 17.50
C ALA A 39 22.68 -0.14 18.03
N ARG A 40 21.51 -0.77 18.04
CA ARG A 40 21.36 -2.16 18.47
C ARG A 40 22.12 -3.12 17.57
N PHE A 41 22.05 -2.94 16.24
CA PHE A 41 22.83 -3.75 15.29
C PHE A 41 24.33 -3.64 15.56
N LEU A 42 24.87 -2.43 15.78
CA LEU A 42 26.29 -2.24 16.08
C LEU A 42 26.69 -2.88 17.42
N ASN A 43 25.83 -2.78 18.44
CA ASN A 43 26.07 -3.42 19.74
C ASN A 43 26.10 -4.96 19.62
N LEU A 44 25.19 -5.53 18.82
CA LEU A 44 25.19 -6.95 18.49
C LEU A 44 26.45 -7.34 17.71
N LEU A 45 26.79 -6.56 16.69
CA LEU A 45 27.95 -6.81 15.84
C LEU A 45 29.25 -6.86 16.65
N ALA A 46 29.37 -6.08 17.73
CA ALA A 46 30.53 -6.11 18.61
C ALA A 46 30.67 -7.40 19.45
N ARG A 47 29.65 -8.26 19.51
CA ARG A 47 29.61 -9.46 20.37
C ARG A 47 29.43 -10.77 19.60
N VAL A 48 28.75 -10.75 18.46
CA VAL A 48 28.61 -11.92 17.59
C VAL A 48 29.95 -12.29 16.94
N ASN A 49 30.14 -13.57 16.64
CA ASN A 49 31.34 -14.09 15.98
C ASN A 49 31.36 -13.78 14.48
N HIS A 50 30.18 -13.66 13.86
CA HIS A 50 30.06 -13.36 12.44
C HIS A 50 28.86 -12.43 12.16
N PRO A 51 28.96 -11.42 11.28
CA PRO A 51 27.84 -10.49 10.99
C PRO A 51 26.59 -11.19 10.48
N GLY A 52 26.77 -12.36 9.85
CA GLY A 52 25.70 -13.21 9.37
C GLY A 52 24.86 -13.90 10.46
N GLU A 53 25.20 -13.73 11.75
CA GLU A 53 24.38 -14.17 12.90
C GLU A 53 23.26 -13.16 13.24
N ILE A 54 23.30 -11.97 12.65
CA ILE A 54 22.29 -10.93 12.78
C ILE A 54 21.50 -10.91 11.46
N LEU A 55 20.20 -10.62 11.47
CA LEU A 55 19.42 -10.36 10.26
C LEU A 55 18.54 -9.14 10.49
N VAL A 56 18.61 -8.17 9.57
CA VAL A 56 17.71 -7.02 9.57
C VAL A 56 16.74 -7.13 8.40
N LEU A 57 15.45 -7.24 8.72
CA LEU A 57 14.36 -7.25 7.76
C LEU A 57 13.65 -5.90 7.76
N THR A 58 13.36 -5.40 6.57
CA THR A 58 12.66 -4.13 6.34
C THR A 58 11.53 -4.31 5.34
N PHE A 59 10.53 -3.43 5.35
CA PHE A 59 9.39 -3.53 4.43
C PHE A 59 9.74 -3.16 2.97
N ASN A 60 10.60 -2.15 2.75
CA ASN A 60 10.90 -1.62 1.42
C ASN A 60 12.40 -1.48 1.13
N ARG A 61 12.76 -1.51 -0.16
CA ARG A 61 14.16 -1.48 -0.63
C ARG A 61 14.88 -0.17 -0.23
N GLN A 62 14.15 0.94 -0.10
CA GLN A 62 14.72 2.23 0.29
C GLN A 62 15.18 2.21 1.76
N ALA A 63 14.35 1.70 2.67
CA ALA A 63 14.65 1.56 4.09
C ALA A 63 15.83 0.61 4.32
N ALA A 64 15.84 -0.55 3.64
CA ALA A 64 16.98 -1.47 3.66
C ALA A 64 18.28 -0.75 3.24
N GLY A 65 18.23 -0.02 2.11
CA GLY A 65 19.38 0.72 1.58
C GLY A 65 19.86 1.83 2.51
N GLU A 66 18.95 2.56 3.16
CA GLU A 66 19.27 3.61 4.11
C GLU A 66 19.99 3.05 5.35
N VAL A 67 19.45 1.99 5.96
CA VAL A 67 20.07 1.32 7.11
C VAL A 67 21.44 0.77 6.74
N LYS A 68 21.55 0.08 5.60
CA LYS A 68 22.81 -0.52 5.12
C LYS A 68 23.87 0.54 4.86
N LEU A 69 23.52 1.63 4.17
CA LEU A 69 24.44 2.74 3.90
C LEU A 69 24.90 3.43 5.19
N ARG A 70 23.99 3.62 6.15
CA ARG A 70 24.31 4.23 7.45
C ARG A 70 25.27 3.37 8.25
N LEU A 71 25.03 2.06 8.34
CA LEU A 71 25.95 1.11 8.97
C LEU A 71 27.32 1.12 8.31
N PHE A 72 27.36 1.01 6.98
CA PHE A 72 28.61 1.01 6.22
C PHE A 72 29.44 2.29 6.46
N ASN A 73 28.80 3.46 6.42
CA ASN A 73 29.48 4.73 6.67
C ASN A 73 30.03 4.83 8.09
N LEU A 74 29.26 4.40 9.10
CA LEU A 74 29.71 4.41 10.49
C LEU A 74 30.89 3.48 10.71
N LEU A 75 30.82 2.23 10.21
CA LEU A 75 31.90 1.25 10.33
C LEU A 75 33.16 1.72 9.59
N ARG A 76 33.03 2.22 8.36
CA ARG A 76 34.16 2.76 7.58
C ARG A 76 34.85 3.93 8.29
N GLN A 77 34.09 4.84 8.92
CA GLN A 77 34.67 5.93 9.68
C GLN A 77 35.38 5.43 10.93
N ALA A 78 34.76 4.48 11.65
CA ALA A 78 35.30 3.91 12.88
C ALA A 78 36.58 3.10 12.66
N SER A 79 36.74 2.41 11.53
CA SER A 79 37.98 1.72 11.17
C SER A 79 39.16 2.68 10.96
N ASN A 80 38.90 3.94 10.63
CA ASN A 80 39.95 4.93 10.31
C ASN A 80 40.35 5.82 11.50
N ARG A 81 39.46 6.02 12.48
CA ARG A 81 39.70 6.89 13.64
C ARG A 81 38.96 6.42 14.89
N PRO A 82 39.61 6.42 16.07
CA PRO A 82 38.91 6.26 17.34
C PRO A 82 37.99 7.47 17.62
N PRO A 83 36.87 7.28 18.33
CA PRO A 83 35.96 8.37 18.68
C PRO A 83 36.64 9.42 19.57
N GLY A 84 36.36 10.70 19.31
CA GLY A 84 36.86 11.83 20.12
C GLY A 84 36.27 11.86 21.54
N ARG A 85 37.00 12.43 22.51
CA ARG A 85 36.65 12.38 23.96
C ARG A 85 35.63 13.42 24.45
N GLN A 86 35.05 14.28 23.62
CA GLN A 86 34.30 15.47 24.08
C GLN A 86 32.95 15.66 23.37
N ALA A 87 31.88 15.08 23.94
CA ALA A 87 30.49 15.58 24.02
C ALA A 87 29.51 14.43 24.36
N ALA A 88 28.40 14.71 25.04
CA ALA A 88 27.38 13.73 25.43
C ALA A 88 26.25 13.64 24.39
N ASP A 89 26.59 13.41 23.12
CA ASP A 89 25.64 13.39 22.01
C ASP A 89 25.34 11.94 21.55
N GLU A 90 24.09 11.65 21.18
CA GLU A 90 23.64 10.34 20.66
C GLU A 90 24.50 9.85 19.47
N GLU A 91 25.05 10.77 18.68
CA GLU A 91 25.90 10.46 17.53
C GLU A 91 27.29 9.96 17.97
N LEU A 92 27.82 10.45 19.10
CA LEU A 92 29.08 9.94 19.66
C LEU A 92 28.90 8.51 20.19
N ASP A 93 27.74 8.20 20.78
CA ASP A 93 27.41 6.85 21.22
C ASP A 93 27.35 5.86 20.04
N LEU A 94 26.77 6.27 18.90
CA LEU A 94 26.82 5.46 17.67
C LEU A 94 28.25 5.24 17.17
N HIS A 95 29.09 6.29 17.15
CA HIS A 95 30.49 6.13 16.75
C HIS A 95 31.28 5.21 17.68
N ARG A 96 30.98 5.24 18.99
CA ARG A 96 31.57 4.34 19.98
C ARG A 96 31.17 2.89 19.73
N LEU A 97 29.88 2.62 19.50
CA LEU A 97 29.39 1.28 19.15
C LEU A 97 29.98 0.79 17.82
N ALA A 98 30.05 1.66 16.81
CA ALA A 98 30.67 1.35 15.53
C ALA A 98 32.15 1.01 15.67
N TYR A 99 32.87 1.73 16.54
CA TYR A 99 34.27 1.43 16.84
C TYR A 99 34.44 0.08 17.53
N GLN A 100 33.59 -0.24 18.51
CA GLN A 100 33.61 -1.56 19.15
C GLN A 100 33.33 -2.69 18.14
N ALA A 101 32.32 -2.51 17.29
CA ALA A 101 32.00 -3.45 16.22
C ALA A 101 33.14 -3.61 15.20
N ALA A 102 33.78 -2.50 14.82
CA ALA A 102 34.92 -2.49 13.89
C ALA A 102 36.18 -3.17 14.45
N GLN A 103 36.32 -3.26 15.78
CA GLN A 103 37.43 -3.97 16.42
C GLN A 103 37.15 -5.47 16.60
N ALA A 104 35.87 -5.87 16.64
CA ALA A 104 35.48 -7.27 16.79
C ALA A 104 35.61 -8.07 15.48
N HIS A 105 35.54 -7.41 14.32
CA HIS A 105 35.56 -8.06 13.01
C HIS A 105 36.63 -7.48 12.08
N PRO A 106 37.26 -8.30 11.23
CA PRO A 106 38.24 -7.82 10.27
C PRO A 106 37.60 -6.88 9.22
N PRO A 107 38.31 -5.85 8.74
CA PRO A 107 37.78 -4.88 7.78
C PRO A 107 37.27 -5.52 6.47
N GLU A 108 37.89 -6.62 6.02
CA GLU A 108 37.50 -7.33 4.80
C GLU A 108 36.07 -7.88 4.91
N VAL A 109 35.69 -8.35 6.11
CA VAL A 109 34.34 -8.81 6.38
C VAL A 109 33.38 -7.63 6.45
N LEU A 110 33.72 -6.54 7.15
CA LEU A 110 32.79 -5.43 7.35
C LEU A 110 32.59 -4.52 6.13
N LEU A 111 33.59 -4.39 5.27
CA LEU A 111 33.58 -3.46 4.14
C LEU A 111 33.14 -4.11 2.82
N THR A 112 32.84 -5.41 2.83
CA THR A 112 32.24 -6.08 1.68
C THR A 112 30.76 -5.67 1.55
N PRO A 113 30.28 -5.26 0.36
CA PRO A 113 28.91 -4.78 0.19
C PRO A 113 27.82 -5.75 0.66
N ASP A 114 28.05 -7.06 0.60
CA ASP A 114 27.03 -8.09 0.92
C ASP A 114 27.23 -8.79 2.26
N SER A 115 28.19 -8.34 3.08
CA SER A 115 28.48 -8.98 4.36
C SER A 115 27.48 -8.66 5.46
N LEU A 116 26.87 -7.47 5.40
CA LEU A 116 25.85 -7.03 6.35
C LEU A 116 24.46 -7.46 5.86
N PRO A 117 23.80 -8.40 6.54
CA PRO A 117 22.51 -8.96 6.13
C PRO A 117 21.35 -8.01 6.48
N VAL A 118 21.27 -6.91 5.74
CA VAL A 118 20.19 -5.93 5.78
C VAL A 118 19.44 -5.99 4.47
N MET A 119 18.18 -6.44 4.49
CA MET A 119 17.40 -6.65 3.28
C MET A 119 15.89 -6.50 3.51
N THR A 120 15.10 -6.63 2.44
CA THR A 120 13.65 -6.67 2.55
C THR A 120 13.15 -8.09 2.81
N PHE A 121 11.94 -8.25 3.33
CA PHE A 121 11.27 -9.55 3.44
C PHE A 121 11.32 -10.34 2.13
N HIS A 122 10.91 -9.74 1.01
CA HIS A 122 10.95 -10.39 -0.29
C HIS A 122 12.37 -10.78 -0.74
N SER A 123 13.38 -9.95 -0.44
CA SER A 123 14.78 -10.28 -0.79
C SER A 123 15.26 -11.48 0.02
N PHE A 124 14.85 -11.58 1.28
CA PHE A 124 15.13 -12.71 2.14
C PHE A 124 14.43 -13.99 1.66
N CYS A 125 13.13 -13.93 1.36
CA CYS A 125 12.39 -15.05 0.77
C CYS A 125 13.05 -15.54 -0.53
N HIS A 126 13.48 -14.62 -1.39
CA HIS A 126 14.18 -14.94 -2.63
C HIS A 126 15.53 -15.60 -2.36
N GLN A 127 16.29 -15.15 -1.37
CA GLN A 127 17.54 -15.79 -0.97
C GLN A 127 17.31 -17.23 -0.50
N LEU A 128 16.31 -17.47 0.34
CA LEU A 128 15.96 -18.79 0.85
C LEU A 128 15.58 -19.75 -0.29
N VAL A 129 14.66 -19.33 -1.15
CA VAL A 129 14.20 -20.12 -2.30
C VAL A 129 15.33 -20.45 -3.26
N ARG A 130 16.28 -19.53 -3.49
CA ARG A 130 17.44 -19.79 -4.36
C ARG A 130 18.43 -20.80 -3.77
N GLN A 131 18.49 -20.92 -2.45
CA GLN A 131 19.35 -21.90 -1.78
C GLN A 131 18.79 -23.33 -1.90
N ALA A 132 17.46 -23.48 -1.90
CA ALA A 132 16.79 -24.77 -2.00
C ALA A 132 15.53 -24.74 -2.89
N PRO A 133 15.66 -24.53 -4.21
CA PRO A 133 14.51 -24.34 -5.10
C PRO A 133 13.60 -25.58 -5.16
N TYR A 134 14.19 -26.78 -5.16
CA TYR A 134 13.43 -28.04 -5.23
C TYR A 134 12.59 -28.28 -3.97
N GLU A 135 13.14 -28.02 -2.79
CA GLU A 135 12.43 -28.13 -1.50
C GLU A 135 11.32 -27.08 -1.40
N ALA A 136 11.53 -25.90 -1.98
CA ALA A 136 10.50 -24.86 -2.10
C ALA A 136 9.39 -25.21 -3.10
N GLY A 137 9.51 -26.32 -3.84
CA GLY A 137 8.58 -26.74 -4.89
C GLY A 137 8.67 -25.91 -6.16
N LEU A 138 9.85 -25.35 -6.45
CA LEU A 138 10.08 -24.42 -7.55
C LEU A 138 11.15 -24.91 -8.53
N ALA A 139 11.01 -24.49 -9.79
CA ALA A 139 12.05 -24.71 -10.79
C ALA A 139 13.26 -23.79 -10.54
N PRO A 140 14.51 -24.24 -10.73
CA PRO A 140 15.67 -23.37 -10.68
C PRO A 140 15.61 -22.27 -11.75
N GLY A 141 16.06 -21.07 -11.42
CA GLY A 141 16.20 -19.96 -12.38
C GLY A 141 14.92 -19.16 -12.65
N LEU A 142 13.87 -19.31 -11.84
CA LEU A 142 12.67 -18.46 -11.93
C LEU A 142 13.01 -16.98 -11.71
N GLU A 143 12.35 -16.12 -12.48
CA GLU A 143 12.45 -14.67 -12.34
C GLU A 143 11.26 -14.08 -11.61
N LEU A 144 11.49 -13.06 -10.79
CA LEU A 144 10.45 -12.37 -10.06
C LEU A 144 9.71 -11.38 -10.98
N ILE A 145 8.39 -11.44 -11.03
CA ILE A 145 7.54 -10.49 -11.76
C ILE A 145 6.78 -9.56 -10.82
N GLU A 146 6.66 -8.29 -11.22
CA GLU A 146 5.98 -7.25 -10.46
C GLU A 146 5.33 -6.20 -11.39
N GLY A 147 4.34 -5.47 -10.90
CA GLY A 147 3.77 -4.31 -11.61
C GLY A 147 2.95 -4.65 -12.86
N GLU A 148 3.18 -3.92 -13.96
CA GLU A 148 2.38 -4.05 -15.19
C GLU A 148 2.54 -5.43 -15.87
N ASP A 149 3.72 -6.04 -15.78
CA ASP A 149 3.97 -7.38 -16.34
C ASP A 149 3.13 -8.44 -15.62
N GLN A 150 3.08 -8.38 -14.29
CA GLN A 150 2.24 -9.26 -13.47
C GLN A 150 0.77 -9.07 -13.81
N HIS A 151 0.30 -7.82 -13.86
CA HIS A 151 -1.10 -7.51 -14.20
C HIS A 151 -1.46 -7.98 -15.62
N TRP A 152 -0.54 -7.87 -16.56
CA TRP A 152 -0.72 -8.37 -17.92
C TRP A 152 -0.82 -9.91 -17.95
N LEU A 153 0.00 -10.62 -17.19
CA LEU A 153 -0.09 -12.09 -17.04
C LEU A 153 -1.43 -12.51 -16.43
N GLN A 154 -1.92 -11.83 -15.39
CA GLN A 154 -3.22 -12.11 -14.78
C GLN A 154 -4.36 -11.95 -15.78
N HIS A 155 -4.32 -10.87 -16.58
CA HIS A 155 -5.30 -10.67 -17.65
C HIS A 155 -5.21 -11.76 -18.73
N GLN A 156 -3.99 -12.19 -19.08
CA GLN A 156 -3.80 -13.31 -20.00
C GLN A 156 -4.37 -14.62 -19.42
N ALA A 157 -4.21 -14.87 -18.13
CA ALA A 157 -4.72 -16.05 -17.43
C ALA A 157 -6.25 -16.12 -17.47
N VAL A 158 -6.93 -15.02 -17.15
CA VAL A 158 -8.39 -14.95 -17.17
C VAL A 158 -8.95 -15.09 -18.60
N GLU A 159 -8.27 -14.56 -19.60
CA GLU A 159 -8.66 -14.75 -21.01
C GLU A 159 -8.34 -16.16 -21.52
N MET A 160 -7.30 -16.81 -21.00
CA MET A 160 -7.00 -18.22 -21.27
C MET A 160 -8.08 -19.12 -20.65
N LEU A 161 -8.45 -18.88 -19.39
CA LEU A 161 -9.57 -19.54 -18.72
C LEU A 161 -10.85 -19.45 -19.55
N ARG A 162 -11.21 -18.24 -20.02
CA ARG A 162 -12.41 -18.03 -20.84
C ARG A 162 -12.40 -18.91 -22.09
N ARG A 163 -11.30 -18.88 -22.85
CA ARG A 163 -11.15 -19.68 -24.08
C ARG A 163 -11.26 -21.17 -23.79
N HIS A 164 -10.57 -21.64 -22.76
CA HIS A 164 -10.63 -23.04 -22.35
C HIS A 164 -12.05 -23.48 -21.98
N LEU A 165 -12.78 -22.68 -21.19
CA LEU A 165 -14.16 -22.98 -20.81
C LEU A 165 -15.16 -22.92 -21.96
N MET A 166 -14.87 -22.15 -23.03
CA MET A 166 -15.71 -22.15 -24.23
C MET A 166 -15.64 -23.47 -25.01
N ASP A 167 -14.51 -24.18 -24.93
CA ASP A 167 -14.29 -25.46 -25.60
C ASP A 167 -14.82 -26.67 -24.80
N GLN A 168 -15.06 -26.51 -23.49
CA GLN A 168 -15.64 -27.55 -22.63
C GLN A 168 -17.12 -27.80 -22.92
N PRO A 169 -17.69 -28.99 -22.66
CA PRO A 169 -19.13 -29.25 -22.85
C PRO A 169 -20.00 -28.38 -21.92
N GLY A 170 -21.26 -28.14 -22.29
CA GLY A 170 -22.20 -27.29 -21.52
C GLY A 170 -22.51 -27.81 -20.11
N GLU A 171 -22.32 -29.11 -19.87
CA GLU A 171 -22.50 -29.77 -18.58
C GLU A 171 -21.28 -29.65 -17.66
N HIS A 172 -20.16 -29.10 -18.15
CA HIS A 172 -18.95 -28.92 -17.35
C HIS A 172 -19.20 -27.95 -16.19
N LEU A 173 -18.95 -28.38 -14.95
CA LEU A 173 -19.26 -27.64 -13.72
C LEU A 173 -18.72 -26.20 -13.72
N VAL A 174 -17.44 -26.01 -14.04
CA VAL A 174 -16.81 -24.67 -14.06
C VAL A 174 -17.37 -23.80 -15.21
N ARG A 175 -17.81 -24.42 -16.31
CA ARG A 175 -18.45 -23.70 -17.42
C ARG A 175 -19.84 -23.22 -17.00
N GLN A 176 -20.60 -24.03 -16.27
CA GLN A 176 -21.88 -23.63 -15.70
C GLN A 176 -21.71 -22.49 -14.69
N ALA A 177 -20.71 -22.57 -13.82
CA ALA A 177 -20.37 -21.49 -12.90
C ALA A 177 -20.09 -20.16 -13.64
N LEU A 178 -19.35 -20.21 -14.76
CA LEU A 178 -19.12 -19.04 -15.62
C LEU A 178 -20.44 -18.46 -16.17
N ILE A 179 -21.32 -19.34 -16.69
CA ILE A 179 -22.60 -18.94 -17.27
C ILE A 179 -23.49 -18.29 -16.19
N ASN A 180 -23.59 -18.91 -15.01
CA ASN A 180 -24.39 -18.41 -13.89
C ASN A 180 -23.92 -17.02 -13.42
N ARG A 181 -22.59 -16.84 -13.30
CA ARG A 181 -21.99 -15.56 -12.90
C ARG A 181 -22.19 -14.49 -13.96
N LEU A 182 -22.01 -14.82 -15.24
CA LEU A 182 -22.31 -13.89 -16.33
C LEU A 182 -23.79 -13.49 -16.36
N TRP A 183 -24.70 -14.43 -16.11
CA TRP A 183 -26.14 -14.12 -16.03
C TRP A 183 -26.45 -13.13 -14.90
N ARG A 184 -25.82 -13.29 -13.73
CA ARG A 184 -25.94 -12.33 -12.59
C ARG A 184 -25.32 -10.96 -12.86
N LEU A 185 -24.33 -10.90 -13.74
CA LEU A 185 -23.59 -9.67 -14.09
C LEU A 185 -24.08 -9.05 -15.40
N ASP A 186 -25.29 -9.37 -15.85
CA ASP A 186 -25.87 -8.87 -17.11
C ASP A 186 -24.96 -9.11 -18.33
N ASN A 187 -24.32 -10.28 -18.36
CA ASN A 187 -23.34 -10.71 -19.37
C ASN A 187 -22.13 -9.77 -19.52
N ASN A 188 -21.73 -9.09 -18.44
CA ASN A 188 -20.59 -8.18 -18.43
C ASN A 188 -19.27 -8.90 -18.13
N TRP A 189 -18.66 -9.47 -19.17
CA TRP A 189 -17.35 -10.12 -19.07
C TRP A 189 -16.24 -9.18 -18.54
N PRO A 190 -16.06 -7.94 -19.03
CA PRO A 190 -15.02 -7.06 -18.52
C PRO A 190 -15.09 -6.84 -17.00
N ARG A 191 -16.30 -6.74 -16.44
CA ARG A 191 -16.51 -6.65 -14.99
C ARG A 191 -16.08 -7.93 -14.28
N LEU A 192 -16.54 -9.10 -14.73
CA LEU A 192 -16.16 -10.39 -14.14
C LEU A 192 -14.65 -10.63 -14.23
N ALA A 193 -14.03 -10.29 -15.36
CA ALA A 193 -12.60 -10.42 -15.55
C ALA A 193 -11.82 -9.53 -14.57
N GLY A 194 -12.26 -8.28 -14.38
CA GLY A 194 -11.71 -7.39 -13.35
C GLY A 194 -11.83 -7.97 -11.95
N GLU A 195 -13.01 -8.46 -11.57
CA GLU A 195 -13.24 -9.13 -10.28
C GLU A 195 -12.28 -10.32 -10.07
N LEU A 196 -12.09 -11.17 -11.09
CA LEU A 196 -11.17 -12.30 -11.00
C LEU A 196 -9.70 -11.87 -10.89
N ILE A 197 -9.26 -10.86 -11.65
CA ILE A 197 -7.89 -10.33 -11.60
C ILE A 197 -7.59 -9.76 -10.20
N ASP A 198 -8.53 -9.00 -9.64
CA ASP A 198 -8.41 -8.44 -8.29
C ASP A 198 -8.31 -9.54 -7.23
N LEU A 199 -9.09 -10.62 -7.36
CA LEU A 199 -9.05 -11.77 -6.46
C LEU A 199 -7.76 -12.60 -6.60
N ILE A 200 -7.25 -12.79 -7.81
CA ILE A 200 -5.94 -13.44 -8.04
C ILE A 200 -4.81 -12.66 -7.35
N SER A 201 -4.91 -11.33 -7.36
CA SER A 201 -3.94 -10.45 -6.73
C SER A 201 -3.93 -10.50 -5.20
N ARG A 202 -4.97 -11.07 -4.58
CA ARG A 202 -5.16 -11.18 -3.11
C ARG A 202 -5.38 -12.62 -2.66
N ARG A 203 -4.84 -13.57 -3.42
CA ARG A 203 -5.17 -15.00 -3.29
C ARG A 203 -4.63 -15.64 -2.00
N ASP A 204 -3.61 -15.05 -1.40
CA ASP A 204 -3.05 -15.45 -0.11
C ASP A 204 -4.07 -15.28 1.04
N LEU A 205 -4.89 -14.23 1.01
CA LEU A 205 -6.00 -14.03 1.95
C LEU A 205 -7.10 -15.09 1.80
N LEU A 206 -7.19 -15.68 0.61
CA LEU A 206 -8.20 -16.65 0.25
C LEU A 206 -7.71 -18.07 0.47
N SER A 207 -6.49 -18.31 0.96
CA SER A 207 -5.89 -19.64 1.06
C SER A 207 -6.77 -20.62 1.84
N ASP A 208 -7.26 -20.24 3.03
CA ASP A 208 -8.20 -21.06 3.81
C ASP A 208 -9.49 -21.35 3.04
N PHE A 209 -10.03 -20.33 2.38
CA PHE A 209 -11.27 -20.41 1.63
C PHE A 209 -11.14 -21.27 0.37
N LEU A 210 -10.03 -21.14 -0.36
CA LEU A 210 -9.69 -21.92 -1.55
C LEU A 210 -9.34 -23.37 -1.19
N ASN A 211 -8.69 -23.59 -0.05
CA ASN A 211 -8.43 -24.95 0.46
C ASN A 211 -9.73 -25.66 0.80
N LEU A 212 -10.66 -24.96 1.47
CA LEU A 212 -12.01 -25.49 1.73
C LEU A 212 -12.76 -25.81 0.43
N ALA A 213 -12.66 -24.94 -0.56
CA ALA A 213 -13.27 -25.13 -1.87
C ALA A 213 -12.72 -26.32 -2.66
N ARG A 214 -11.39 -26.49 -2.64
CA ARG A 214 -10.71 -27.63 -3.28
C ARG A 214 -11.15 -28.96 -2.67
N LEU A 215 -11.48 -28.96 -1.37
CA LEU A 215 -11.99 -30.14 -0.66
C LEU A 215 -13.49 -30.39 -0.88
N SER A 216 -14.25 -29.38 -1.32
CA SER A 216 -15.69 -29.46 -1.55
C SER A 216 -16.07 -29.20 -3.02
N GLN A 217 -15.82 -30.17 -3.90
CA GLN A 217 -16.51 -30.22 -5.20
C GLN A 217 -18.00 -30.58 -5.05
N ASP A 218 -18.44 -30.87 -3.82
CA ASP A 218 -19.82 -31.15 -3.43
C ASP A 218 -20.46 -29.89 -2.83
N PRO A 219 -21.47 -29.28 -3.49
CA PRO A 219 -22.18 -28.10 -3.00
C PRO A 219 -22.79 -28.26 -1.60
N GLY A 220 -23.21 -29.47 -1.21
CA GLY A 220 -23.83 -29.72 0.09
C GLY A 220 -22.83 -29.61 1.25
N LYS A 221 -21.62 -30.15 1.08
CA LYS A 221 -20.53 -30.03 2.07
C LYS A 221 -20.00 -28.60 2.19
N TYR A 222 -19.97 -27.87 1.08
CA TYR A 222 -19.57 -26.47 1.08
C TYR A 222 -20.53 -25.61 1.91
N GLN A 223 -21.83 -25.83 1.75
CA GLN A 223 -22.85 -25.16 2.55
C GLN A 223 -22.68 -25.43 4.06
N GLU A 224 -22.40 -26.68 4.44
CA GLU A 224 -22.17 -27.07 5.84
C GLU A 224 -20.93 -26.37 6.44
N VAL A 225 -19.80 -26.35 5.73
CA VAL A 225 -18.58 -25.67 6.19
C VAL A 225 -18.81 -24.16 6.37
N MET A 226 -19.48 -23.52 5.41
CA MET A 226 -19.77 -22.09 5.48
C MET A 226 -20.74 -21.78 6.62
N GLN A 227 -21.75 -22.62 6.84
CA GLN A 227 -22.68 -22.49 7.94
C GLN A 227 -21.98 -22.63 9.29
N ASN A 228 -21.10 -23.61 9.45
CA ASN A 228 -20.32 -23.81 10.68
C ASN A 228 -19.40 -22.62 10.98
N ARG A 229 -18.69 -22.08 9.97
CA ARG A 229 -17.83 -20.89 10.17
C ARG A 229 -18.63 -19.63 10.47
N TRP A 230 -19.76 -19.44 9.78
CA TRP A 230 -20.70 -18.35 10.07
C TRP A 230 -21.19 -18.43 11.52
N GLU A 231 -21.60 -19.61 11.97
CA GLU A 231 -22.06 -19.85 13.33
C GLU A 231 -20.98 -19.50 14.36
N VAL A 232 -19.74 -19.94 14.16
CA VAL A 232 -18.62 -19.59 15.07
C VAL A 232 -18.42 -18.07 15.16
N LEU A 233 -18.42 -17.36 14.02
CA LEU A 233 -18.22 -15.91 13.98
C LEU A 233 -19.37 -15.16 14.66
N VAL A 234 -20.61 -15.51 14.33
CA VAL A 234 -21.79 -14.86 14.90
C VAL A 234 -21.89 -15.14 16.39
N CYS A 235 -21.73 -16.38 16.83
CA CYS A 235 -21.81 -16.73 18.24
C CYS A 235 -20.74 -16.01 19.07
N GLN A 236 -19.51 -15.86 18.57
CA GLN A 236 -18.47 -15.08 19.26
C GLN A 236 -18.89 -13.61 19.43
N ASP A 237 -19.38 -12.99 18.36
CA ASP A 237 -19.82 -11.60 18.36
C ASP A 237 -21.05 -11.38 19.26
N LEU A 238 -21.98 -12.35 19.30
CA LEU A 238 -23.14 -12.35 20.19
C LEU A 238 -22.72 -12.53 21.66
N GLN A 239 -21.70 -13.33 21.96
CA GLN A 239 -21.13 -13.47 23.30
C GLN A 239 -20.55 -12.13 23.78
N ASP A 240 -19.77 -11.46 22.93
CA ASP A 240 -19.20 -10.16 23.25
C ASP A 240 -20.28 -9.09 23.44
N LEU A 241 -21.31 -9.10 22.58
CA LEU A 241 -22.47 -8.21 22.70
C LEU A 241 -23.24 -8.47 24.00
N GLN A 242 -23.52 -9.73 24.32
CA GLN A 242 -24.21 -10.11 25.55
C GLN A 242 -23.41 -9.66 26.77
N ALA A 243 -22.10 -9.91 26.80
CA ALA A 243 -21.22 -9.48 27.88
C ALA A 243 -21.20 -7.94 28.03
N ALA A 244 -21.10 -7.22 26.90
CA ALA A 244 -21.09 -5.76 26.89
C ALA A 244 -22.40 -5.17 27.42
N VAL A 245 -23.56 -5.70 27.00
CA VAL A 245 -24.88 -5.23 27.47
C VAL A 245 -25.12 -5.64 28.93
N ALA A 246 -24.80 -6.87 29.31
CA ALA A 246 -24.95 -7.37 30.69
C ALA A 246 -24.13 -6.57 31.70
N ALA A 247 -22.97 -6.02 31.29
CA ALA A 247 -22.15 -5.16 32.13
C ALA A 247 -22.82 -3.82 32.47
N THR A 248 -23.75 -3.33 31.63
CA THR A 248 -24.44 -2.04 31.80
C THR A 248 -25.55 -2.09 32.87
N PRO A 249 -25.96 -0.93 33.45
CA PRO A 249 -27.10 -0.89 34.36
C PRO A 249 -28.42 -1.33 33.70
N LEU A 250 -28.59 -1.04 32.39
CA LEU A 250 -29.75 -1.51 31.63
C LEU A 250 -29.80 -3.04 31.54
N GLY A 251 -28.67 -3.68 31.23
CA GLY A 251 -28.59 -5.15 31.14
C GLY A 251 -28.82 -5.83 32.48
N ARG A 252 -28.29 -5.28 33.58
CA ARG A 252 -28.51 -5.81 34.94
C ARG A 252 -29.97 -5.70 35.40
N GLN A 253 -30.71 -4.72 34.90
CA GLN A 253 -32.11 -4.47 35.24
C GLN A 253 -33.06 -4.79 34.07
N TRP A 254 -32.65 -5.67 33.14
CA TRP A 254 -33.40 -5.92 31.91
C TRP A 254 -34.82 -6.43 32.17
N SER A 255 -34.98 -7.33 33.16
CA SER A 255 -36.29 -7.85 33.57
C SER A 255 -37.22 -6.74 34.06
N ASP A 256 -36.68 -5.80 34.85
CA ASP A 256 -37.45 -4.69 35.40
C ASP A 256 -37.85 -3.70 34.31
N PHE A 257 -36.94 -3.43 33.36
CA PHE A 257 -37.22 -2.64 32.17
C PHE A 257 -38.35 -3.25 31.33
N TRP A 258 -38.29 -4.56 31.06
CA TRP A 258 -39.30 -5.26 30.29
C TRP A 258 -40.66 -5.27 31.02
N HIS A 259 -40.68 -5.54 32.32
CA HIS A 259 -41.89 -5.49 33.14
C HIS A 259 -42.51 -4.09 33.19
N HIS A 260 -41.69 -3.04 33.23
CA HIS A 260 -42.13 -1.65 33.14
C HIS A 260 -42.79 -1.33 31.80
N LEU A 261 -42.18 -1.74 30.68
CA LEU A 261 -42.80 -1.55 29.36
C LEU A 261 -44.14 -2.29 29.25
N ARG A 262 -44.23 -3.51 29.80
CA ARG A 262 -45.45 -4.30 29.79
C ARG A 262 -46.54 -3.71 30.68
N SER A 263 -46.21 -3.20 31.87
CA SER A 263 -47.19 -2.62 32.81
C SER A 263 -47.84 -1.34 32.26
N VAL A 264 -47.10 -0.58 31.45
CA VAL A 264 -47.59 0.63 30.79
C VAL A 264 -48.23 0.34 29.41
N GLY A 265 -48.22 -0.92 28.96
CA GLY A 265 -48.82 -1.34 27.70
C GLY A 265 -48.09 -0.84 26.45
N ALA A 266 -46.77 -0.67 26.52
CA ALA A 266 -45.95 -0.26 25.38
C ALA A 266 -45.83 -1.40 24.35
N GLU A 267 -46.01 -1.10 23.07
CA GLU A 267 -45.85 -2.05 21.95
C GLU A 267 -44.40 -2.57 21.82
N ALA A 268 -43.41 -1.85 22.35
CA ALA A 268 -42.04 -2.33 22.46
C ALA A 268 -41.92 -3.58 23.35
N ALA A 269 -42.80 -3.76 24.35
CA ALA A 269 -42.78 -4.94 25.23
C ALA A 269 -43.13 -6.24 24.49
N SER A 270 -43.93 -6.17 23.40
CA SER A 270 -44.25 -7.33 22.57
C SER A 270 -43.16 -7.66 21.55
N CYS A 271 -42.26 -6.72 21.27
CA CYS A 271 -41.16 -6.91 20.34
C CYS A 271 -39.87 -7.33 21.05
N LEU A 272 -39.69 -6.97 22.32
CA LEU A 272 -38.49 -7.24 23.10
C LEU A 272 -38.63 -8.53 23.92
N PRO A 273 -37.53 -9.31 24.07
CA PRO A 273 -37.53 -10.52 24.89
C PRO A 273 -37.60 -10.18 26.39
N ALA A 274 -38.24 -11.04 27.17
CA ALA A 274 -38.42 -10.87 28.62
C ALA A 274 -37.12 -11.00 29.43
N GLN A 275 -36.13 -11.67 28.86
CA GLN A 275 -34.77 -11.80 29.39
C GLN A 275 -33.77 -11.29 28.37
N LEU A 276 -32.54 -11.03 28.80
CA LEU A 276 -31.48 -10.68 27.88
C LEU A 276 -31.28 -11.85 26.89
N PRO A 277 -31.18 -11.60 25.57
CA PRO A 277 -31.07 -12.69 24.61
C PRO A 277 -29.85 -13.58 24.85
N SER A 278 -29.95 -14.84 24.44
CA SER A 278 -28.83 -15.80 24.46
C SER A 278 -27.74 -15.41 23.45
N ALA A 279 -26.55 -15.96 23.65
CA ALA A 279 -25.37 -15.70 22.80
C ALA A 279 -25.18 -16.76 21.68
N ASP A 280 -26.26 -17.45 21.32
CA ASP A 280 -26.33 -18.47 20.26
C ASP A 280 -27.16 -17.96 19.07
N LEU A 281 -27.21 -18.75 17.98
CA LEU A 281 -27.99 -18.40 16.79
C LEU A 281 -29.50 -18.28 17.05
N ASP A 282 -30.02 -18.98 18.06
CA ASP A 282 -31.43 -18.88 18.45
C ASP A 282 -31.74 -17.49 19.03
N GLY A 283 -30.80 -16.90 19.79
CA GLY A 283 -30.88 -15.55 20.34
C GLY A 283 -30.73 -14.42 19.31
N LEU A 284 -30.29 -14.71 18.07
CA LEU A 284 -30.05 -13.69 17.05
C LEU A 284 -31.29 -12.85 16.72
N THR A 285 -32.48 -13.47 16.63
CA THR A 285 -33.71 -12.70 16.35
C THR A 285 -34.10 -11.76 17.45
N ASP A 286 -33.81 -12.14 18.69
CA ASP A 286 -34.12 -11.34 19.86
C ASP A 286 -33.15 -10.14 19.93
N TRP A 287 -31.87 -10.35 19.59
CA TRP A 287 -30.90 -9.27 19.37
C TRP A 287 -31.30 -8.33 18.23
N GLN A 288 -31.78 -8.87 17.11
CA GLN A 288 -32.29 -8.07 15.99
C GLN A 288 -33.49 -7.23 16.38
N ALA A 289 -34.43 -7.79 17.14
CA ALA A 289 -35.59 -7.05 17.62
C ALA A 289 -35.18 -5.90 18.55
N LEU A 290 -34.19 -6.14 19.42
CA LEU A 290 -33.57 -5.13 20.28
C LEU A 290 -32.92 -4.01 19.44
N ALA A 291 -32.15 -4.37 18.41
CA ALA A 291 -31.53 -3.41 17.50
C ALA A 291 -32.56 -2.55 16.75
N HIS A 292 -33.62 -3.16 16.20
CA HIS A 292 -34.67 -2.45 15.48
C HIS A 292 -35.46 -1.48 16.38
N THR A 293 -35.68 -1.88 17.62
CA THR A 293 -36.45 -1.12 18.61
C THR A 293 -35.66 0.06 19.19
N LEU A 294 -34.39 -0.16 19.54
CA LEU A 294 -33.57 0.86 20.23
C LEU A 294 -32.79 1.78 19.28
N LEU A 295 -32.42 1.30 18.08
CA LEU A 295 -31.54 2.02 17.16
C LEU A 295 -32.27 2.59 15.93
N THR A 296 -31.66 3.61 15.34
CA THR A 296 -31.99 4.15 14.01
C THR A 296 -31.36 3.31 12.90
N LYS A 297 -31.70 3.56 11.62
CA LYS A 297 -31.03 2.94 10.46
C LYS A 297 -29.50 3.14 10.45
N GLU A 298 -29.03 4.26 11.01
CA GLU A 298 -27.63 4.64 11.08
C GLU A 298 -26.90 4.07 12.32
N GLY A 299 -27.52 3.16 13.08
CA GLY A 299 -26.89 2.54 14.26
C GLY A 299 -26.90 3.39 15.54
N LYS A 300 -27.35 4.64 15.47
CA LYS A 300 -27.47 5.51 16.66
C LYS A 300 -28.73 5.22 17.47
N VAL A 301 -28.67 5.39 18.79
CA VAL A 301 -29.83 5.34 19.68
C VAL A 301 -30.89 6.36 19.25
N ARG A 302 -32.16 5.97 19.25
CA ARG A 302 -33.28 6.85 18.90
C ARG A 302 -33.37 8.03 19.87
N GLN A 303 -33.59 9.23 19.33
CA GLN A 303 -33.77 10.46 20.11
C GLN A 303 -35.24 10.83 20.35
N VAL A 304 -36.14 10.23 19.55
CA VAL A 304 -37.59 10.43 19.61
C VAL A 304 -38.26 9.14 20.07
N TRP A 305 -38.80 9.18 21.29
CA TRP A 305 -39.51 8.08 21.91
C TRP A 305 -41.02 8.39 21.91
N GLY A 306 -41.82 7.53 21.28
CA GLY A 306 -43.27 7.71 21.22
C GLY A 306 -43.98 6.54 20.52
N PRO A 307 -45.32 6.58 20.44
CA PRO A 307 -46.13 5.40 20.06
C PRO A 307 -45.79 4.84 18.69
N LYS A 308 -45.43 5.71 17.75
CA LYS A 308 -44.98 5.31 16.39
C LYS A 308 -43.72 4.45 16.36
N ASN A 309 -42.92 4.48 17.43
CA ASN A 309 -41.68 3.71 17.57
C ASN A 309 -41.82 2.60 18.64
N GLY A 310 -43.05 2.28 19.05
CA GLY A 310 -43.34 1.24 20.05
C GLY A 310 -43.30 1.68 21.51
N PHE A 311 -42.93 2.94 21.81
CA PHE A 311 -42.84 3.44 23.19
C PHE A 311 -44.03 4.34 23.57
N TYR A 312 -44.38 4.48 24.84
CA TYR A 312 -45.48 5.36 25.26
C TYR A 312 -45.07 6.84 25.31
N ALA A 313 -46.06 7.75 25.29
CA ALA A 313 -45.83 9.18 25.37
C ALA A 313 -45.19 9.57 26.72
N GLY A 314 -44.04 10.26 26.67
CA GLY A 314 -43.31 10.68 27.88
C GLY A 314 -42.21 9.71 28.33
N PHE A 315 -41.96 8.61 27.61
CA PHE A 315 -40.86 7.67 27.90
C PHE A 315 -39.49 8.36 28.06
N LYS A 316 -39.24 9.43 27.28
CA LYS A 316 -38.01 10.24 27.36
C LYS A 316 -37.70 10.79 28.76
N LYS A 317 -38.71 10.97 29.62
CA LYS A 317 -38.56 11.50 30.99
C LYS A 317 -38.26 10.42 32.04
N THR A 318 -38.12 9.16 31.62
CA THR A 318 -37.83 8.04 32.52
C THR A 318 -36.34 7.76 32.59
N GLY A 319 -35.86 7.24 33.73
CA GLY A 319 -34.49 6.78 33.87
C GLY A 319 -34.10 5.70 32.85
N TRP A 320 -35.07 4.93 32.34
CA TRP A 320 -34.83 3.94 31.29
C TRP A 320 -34.35 4.57 29.97
N ALA A 321 -34.84 5.76 29.61
CA ALA A 321 -34.38 6.44 28.40
C ALA A 321 -32.91 6.89 28.54
N GLU A 322 -32.50 7.34 29.74
CA GLU A 322 -31.11 7.69 30.03
C GLU A 322 -30.21 6.46 30.00
N LEU A 323 -30.66 5.33 30.57
CA LEU A 323 -29.92 4.07 30.55
C LEU A 323 -29.72 3.52 29.12
N ILE A 324 -30.70 3.67 28.24
CA ILE A 324 -30.55 3.29 26.82
C ILE A 324 -29.58 4.23 26.10
N GLN A 325 -29.61 5.54 26.40
CA GLN A 325 -28.67 6.50 25.83
C GLN A 325 -27.23 6.30 26.33
N ALA A 326 -27.07 5.72 27.52
CA ALA A 326 -25.78 5.42 28.13
C ALA A 326 -25.18 4.07 27.69
N LEU A 327 -25.78 3.38 26.72
CA LEU A 327 -25.20 2.17 26.16
C LEU A 327 -23.82 2.49 25.54
N PRO A 328 -22.78 1.69 25.80
CA PRO A 328 -21.44 1.96 25.32
C PRO A 328 -21.40 1.86 23.78
N PRO A 329 -20.59 2.70 23.09
CA PRO A 329 -20.47 2.68 21.63
C PRO A 329 -20.21 1.28 21.06
N ALA A 330 -19.28 0.54 21.67
CA ALA A 330 -18.95 -0.83 21.27
C ALA A 330 -20.15 -1.80 21.28
N ALA A 331 -21.13 -1.61 22.17
CA ALA A 331 -22.35 -2.40 22.19
C ALA A 331 -23.36 -1.92 21.14
N LEU A 332 -23.45 -0.60 20.90
CA LEU A 332 -24.29 -0.03 19.85
C LEU A 332 -23.85 -0.47 18.46
N ASP A 333 -22.54 -0.47 18.20
CA ASP A 333 -21.97 -0.90 16.92
C ASP A 333 -22.24 -2.39 16.67
N ARG A 334 -21.97 -3.25 17.67
CA ARG A 334 -22.29 -4.69 17.59
C ARG A 334 -23.77 -4.95 17.39
N LEU A 335 -24.63 -4.24 18.13
CA LEU A 335 -26.07 -4.34 18.00
C LEU A 335 -26.57 -3.86 16.62
N HIS A 336 -25.93 -2.82 16.05
CA HIS A 336 -26.22 -2.37 14.69
C HIS A 336 -25.79 -3.39 13.64
N ARG A 337 -24.61 -4.02 13.78
CA ARG A 337 -24.17 -5.11 12.89
C ARG A 337 -25.12 -6.31 12.93
N CYS A 338 -25.58 -6.71 14.12
CA CYS A 338 -26.55 -7.80 14.30
C CYS A 338 -27.85 -7.58 13.51
N ARG A 339 -28.23 -6.31 13.32
CA ARG A 339 -29.44 -5.92 12.62
C ARG A 339 -29.43 -6.32 11.14
N GLU A 340 -28.25 -6.30 10.53
CA GLU A 340 -28.06 -6.60 9.10
C GLU A 340 -27.68 -8.05 8.85
N TRP A 341 -27.29 -8.80 9.90
CA TRP A 341 -27.05 -10.23 9.77
C TRP A 341 -28.33 -10.94 9.37
N SER A 342 -28.32 -11.68 8.27
CA SER A 342 -29.43 -12.56 7.95
C SER A 342 -29.43 -13.74 8.93
N ARG A 343 -30.62 -14.11 9.46
CA ARG A 343 -30.81 -15.40 10.17
C ARG A 343 -30.50 -16.59 9.25
N LEU A 344 -30.63 -16.36 7.95
CA LEU A 344 -30.22 -17.25 6.90
C LEU A 344 -28.68 -17.21 6.81
N ALA A 345 -28.04 -18.34 7.11
CA ALA A 345 -26.93 -18.79 6.26
C ALA A 345 -27.31 -18.41 4.81
N ALA A 346 -26.45 -17.68 4.11
CA ALA A 346 -26.72 -17.08 2.79
C ALA A 346 -27.77 -17.88 1.99
N SER A 347 -28.75 -17.21 1.37
CA SER A 347 -29.82 -17.92 0.64
C SER A 347 -29.22 -19.01 -0.26
N PRO A 348 -29.88 -20.16 -0.49
CA PRO A 348 -29.28 -21.23 -1.30
C PRO A 348 -28.75 -20.74 -2.65
N SER A 349 -29.40 -19.70 -3.21
CA SER A 349 -28.96 -18.94 -4.38
C SER A 349 -27.63 -18.18 -4.18
N GLU A 350 -27.44 -17.49 -3.06
CA GLU A 350 -26.20 -16.78 -2.73
C GLU A 350 -25.05 -17.74 -2.40
N VAL A 351 -25.31 -18.84 -1.68
CA VAL A 351 -24.29 -19.89 -1.44
C VAL A 351 -23.85 -20.50 -2.76
N ALA A 352 -24.80 -20.82 -3.66
CA ALA A 352 -24.49 -21.31 -4.99
C ALA A 352 -23.70 -20.27 -5.81
N ALA A 353 -24.04 -18.99 -5.73
CA ALA A 353 -23.31 -17.93 -6.42
C ALA A 353 -21.87 -17.76 -5.91
N LEU A 354 -21.69 -17.88 -4.60
CA LEU A 354 -20.38 -17.84 -3.98
C LEU A 354 -19.57 -19.05 -4.43
N HIS A 355 -20.15 -20.24 -4.35
CA HIS A 355 -19.54 -21.48 -4.84
C HIS A 355 -19.12 -21.37 -6.32
N ASP A 356 -19.98 -20.83 -7.19
CA ASP A 356 -19.65 -20.58 -8.59
C ASP A 356 -18.43 -19.65 -8.74
N LEU A 357 -18.38 -18.57 -7.96
CA LEU A 357 -17.22 -17.66 -7.95
C LEU A 357 -15.94 -18.38 -7.49
N VAL A 358 -16.04 -19.22 -6.46
CA VAL A 358 -14.91 -19.97 -5.92
C VAL A 358 -14.35 -20.95 -6.96
N LEU A 359 -15.21 -21.70 -7.64
CA LEU A 359 -14.82 -22.63 -8.69
C LEU A 359 -14.09 -21.90 -9.83
N LEU A 360 -14.64 -20.76 -10.27
CA LEU A 360 -14.00 -19.92 -11.29
C LEU A 360 -12.66 -19.37 -10.81
N LEU A 361 -12.60 -18.88 -9.58
CA LEU A 361 -11.38 -18.32 -9.02
C LEU A 361 -10.28 -19.38 -8.89
N SER A 362 -10.60 -20.59 -8.40
CA SER A 362 -9.64 -21.70 -8.33
C SER A 362 -9.07 -21.99 -9.71
N GLN A 363 -9.93 -22.13 -10.74
CA GLN A 363 -9.46 -22.41 -12.10
C GLN A 363 -8.68 -21.21 -12.71
N ALA A 364 -9.02 -19.98 -12.33
CA ALA A 364 -8.31 -18.78 -12.76
C ALA A 364 -6.91 -18.69 -12.14
N ILE A 365 -6.78 -19.02 -10.85
CA ILE A 365 -5.49 -19.13 -10.16
C ILE A 365 -4.64 -20.23 -10.78
N ASP A 366 -5.21 -21.41 -11.04
CA ASP A 366 -4.48 -22.51 -11.68
C ASP A 366 -3.98 -22.11 -13.08
N SER A 367 -4.80 -21.38 -13.84
CA SER A 367 -4.44 -20.83 -15.15
C SER A 367 -3.31 -19.80 -15.04
N TYR A 368 -3.33 -18.96 -14.01
CA TYR A 368 -2.29 -17.97 -13.74
C TYR A 368 -0.98 -18.63 -13.33
N GLU A 369 -1.01 -19.57 -12.39
CA GLU A 369 0.17 -20.33 -11.97
C GLU A 369 0.78 -21.14 -13.12
N GLN A 370 -0.05 -21.70 -14.00
CA GLN A 370 0.43 -22.38 -15.21
C GLN A 370 1.18 -21.42 -16.13
N LEU A 371 0.62 -20.24 -16.42
CA LEU A 371 1.30 -19.23 -17.24
C LEU A 371 2.60 -18.76 -16.59
N CYS A 372 2.63 -18.60 -15.26
CA CYS A 372 3.84 -18.28 -14.53
C CYS A 372 4.90 -19.37 -14.71
N ARG A 373 4.53 -20.65 -14.57
CA ARG A 373 5.44 -21.79 -14.81
C ARG A 373 5.96 -21.83 -16.25
N GLU A 374 5.09 -21.65 -17.24
CA GLU A 374 5.47 -21.64 -18.67
C GLU A 374 6.44 -20.52 -19.02
N ARG A 375 6.30 -19.36 -18.36
CA ARG A 375 7.19 -18.20 -18.53
C ARG A 375 8.40 -18.22 -17.61
N GLN A 376 8.53 -19.22 -16.75
CA GLN A 376 9.57 -19.31 -15.72
C GLN A 376 9.61 -18.07 -14.81
N VAL A 377 8.43 -17.58 -14.42
CA VAL A 377 8.29 -16.43 -13.53
C VAL A 377 7.56 -16.78 -12.24
N LEU A 378 7.78 -15.95 -11.21
CA LEU A 378 7.20 -16.08 -9.88
C LEU A 378 6.77 -14.68 -9.40
N ASP A 379 5.61 -14.54 -8.78
CA ASP A 379 5.23 -13.27 -8.14
C ASP A 379 5.57 -13.27 -6.64
N PHE A 380 5.38 -12.13 -5.98
CA PHE A 380 5.72 -11.99 -4.56
C PHE A 380 4.93 -12.91 -3.63
N ILE A 381 3.64 -13.13 -3.90
CA ILE A 381 2.82 -14.04 -3.08
C ILE A 381 3.35 -15.47 -3.18
N ALA A 382 3.62 -15.95 -4.40
CA ALA A 382 4.14 -17.29 -4.61
C ALA A 382 5.56 -17.44 -4.04
N LEU A 383 6.36 -16.37 -4.06
CA LEU A 383 7.68 -16.33 -3.42
C LEU A 383 7.59 -16.48 -1.90
N GLU A 384 6.69 -15.75 -1.24
CA GLU A 384 6.50 -15.84 0.20
C GLU A 384 5.98 -17.22 0.61
N GLN A 385 5.02 -17.77 -0.13
CA GLN A 385 4.51 -19.13 0.09
C GLN A 385 5.59 -20.20 -0.13
N ALA A 386 6.44 -20.02 -1.14
CA ALA A 386 7.57 -20.92 -1.39
C ALA A 386 8.61 -20.87 -0.28
N ALA A 387 8.91 -19.67 0.24
CA ALA A 387 9.77 -19.52 1.40
C ALA A 387 9.15 -20.17 2.65
N LEU A 388 7.84 -20.02 2.89
CA LEU A 388 7.16 -20.67 4.02
C LEU A 388 7.23 -22.21 3.95
N ARG A 389 7.10 -22.80 2.76
CA ARG A 389 7.24 -24.26 2.58
C ARG A 389 8.60 -24.79 3.01
N LEU A 390 9.66 -23.97 2.89
CA LEU A 390 10.99 -24.35 3.37
C LEU A 390 11.09 -24.46 4.90
N PHE A 391 10.14 -23.91 5.65
CA PHE A 391 10.15 -23.94 7.12
C PHE A 391 8.94 -24.69 7.71
N GLU A 392 8.39 -25.67 7.00
CA GLU A 392 7.28 -26.49 7.52
C GLU A 392 7.72 -27.36 8.71
N ALA A 393 6.90 -27.36 9.76
CA ALA A 393 7.27 -27.85 11.09
C ALA A 393 7.36 -29.39 11.24
N ILE A 394 6.82 -30.15 10.28
CA ILE A 394 6.65 -31.61 10.43
C ILE A 394 7.99 -32.36 10.24
N ALA A 395 8.96 -31.75 9.55
CA ALA A 395 10.35 -32.22 9.49
C ALA A 395 11.29 -31.05 9.13
N PRO A 396 12.14 -30.56 10.06
CA PRO A 396 13.10 -29.51 9.74
C PRO A 396 14.08 -30.03 8.66
N ASN A 397 14.20 -29.29 7.55
CA ASN A 397 15.19 -29.58 6.52
C ASN A 397 16.57 -29.04 6.92
N ASP A 398 17.62 -29.48 6.20
CA ASP A 398 19.00 -29.06 6.46
C ASP A 398 19.18 -27.53 6.37
N LEU A 399 18.40 -26.87 5.50
CA LEU A 399 18.41 -25.42 5.38
C LEU A 399 17.89 -24.74 6.65
N MET A 400 16.81 -25.23 7.23
CA MET A 400 16.26 -24.72 8.49
C MET A 400 17.24 -24.92 9.63
N LEU A 401 17.90 -26.09 9.72
CA LEU A 401 18.94 -26.35 10.71
C LEU A 401 20.15 -25.41 10.53
N LEU A 402 20.56 -25.17 9.28
CA LEU A 402 21.65 -24.23 8.96
C LEU A 402 21.29 -22.81 9.41
N TRP A 403 20.08 -22.36 9.13
CA TRP A 403 19.62 -21.03 9.52
C TRP A 403 19.38 -20.91 11.02
N ASP A 404 18.87 -21.93 11.70
CA ASP A 404 18.73 -21.92 13.16
C ASP A 404 20.10 -21.88 13.86
N GLN A 405 21.09 -22.64 13.39
CA GLN A 405 22.45 -22.58 13.91
C GLN A 405 23.12 -21.22 13.65
N ARG A 406 22.86 -20.64 12.47
CA ARG A 406 23.50 -19.40 12.05
C ARG A 406 22.86 -18.17 12.67
N LEU A 407 21.53 -18.07 12.70
CA LEU A 407 20.83 -16.87 13.10
C LEU A 407 20.65 -16.84 14.61
N LYS A 408 21.13 -15.76 15.23
CA LYS A 408 20.95 -15.48 16.65
C LYS A 408 20.06 -14.28 16.90
N HIS A 409 20.17 -13.26 16.08
CA HIS A 409 19.48 -12.00 16.33
C HIS A 409 18.68 -11.55 15.12
N LEU A 410 17.40 -11.27 15.33
CA LEU A 410 16.49 -10.81 14.28
C LEU A 410 15.99 -9.40 14.62
N LEU A 411 16.20 -8.45 13.73
CA LEU A 411 15.70 -7.09 13.83
C LEU A 411 14.70 -6.85 12.70
N VAL A 412 13.51 -6.38 13.02
CA VAL A 412 12.44 -6.13 12.04
C VAL A 412 12.03 -4.67 12.12
N ASP A 413 12.27 -3.93 11.04
CA ASP A 413 11.83 -2.54 10.86
C ASP A 413 10.50 -2.47 10.12
N GLU A 414 9.72 -1.43 10.37
CA GLU A 414 8.37 -1.22 9.84
C GLU A 414 7.45 -2.42 10.14
N PHE A 415 7.52 -2.97 11.36
CA PHE A 415 6.77 -4.18 11.71
C PHE A 415 5.25 -4.01 11.57
N GLN A 416 4.72 -2.78 11.63
CA GLN A 416 3.30 -2.49 11.36
C GLN A 416 2.85 -2.77 9.91
N ASP A 417 3.80 -2.90 8.99
CA ASP A 417 3.55 -3.14 7.57
C ASP A 417 3.70 -4.63 7.18
N THR A 418 3.80 -5.53 8.17
CA THR A 418 4.02 -6.98 7.96
C THR A 418 2.74 -7.67 7.47
N SER A 419 2.85 -8.49 6.42
CA SER A 419 1.74 -9.34 5.93
C SER A 419 1.57 -10.63 6.75
N GLN A 420 0.47 -11.36 6.55
CA GLN A 420 0.23 -12.65 7.23
C GLN A 420 1.35 -13.66 6.96
N ASN A 421 1.78 -13.81 5.70
CA ASN A 421 2.84 -14.75 5.33
C ASN A 421 4.19 -14.35 5.94
N GLN A 422 4.51 -13.06 5.93
CA GLN A 422 5.74 -12.54 6.54
C GLN A 422 5.74 -12.76 8.06
N TYR A 423 4.60 -12.54 8.72
CA TYR A 423 4.44 -12.82 10.16
C TYR A 423 4.65 -14.31 10.47
N HIS A 424 4.03 -15.20 9.68
CA HIS A 424 4.25 -16.64 9.81
C HIS A 424 5.71 -17.03 9.57
N LEU A 425 6.36 -16.44 8.59
CA LEU A 425 7.77 -16.71 8.30
C LEU A 425 8.65 -16.32 9.48
N LEU A 426 8.41 -15.14 10.09
CA LEU A 426 9.11 -14.73 11.32
C LEU A 426 8.93 -15.76 12.43
N CYS A 427 7.69 -16.20 12.68
CA CYS A 427 7.39 -17.23 13.67
C CYS A 427 8.10 -18.56 13.41
N ARG A 428 8.24 -18.96 12.14
CA ARG A 428 8.98 -20.18 11.79
C ARG A 428 10.49 -20.02 11.97
N ILE A 429 11.05 -18.86 11.68
CA ILE A 429 12.48 -18.57 11.87
C ILE A 429 12.87 -18.63 13.34
N ILE A 430 12.06 -18.07 14.24
CA ILE A 430 12.33 -18.05 15.67
C ILE A 430 11.81 -19.31 16.40
N SER A 431 11.30 -20.28 15.65
CA SER A 431 10.70 -21.49 16.19
C SER A 431 11.72 -22.24 17.05
N GLY A 432 11.40 -22.42 18.33
CA GLY A 432 12.26 -23.12 19.28
C GLY A 432 13.26 -22.23 20.02
N TRP A 433 13.31 -20.92 19.73
CA TRP A 433 14.09 -19.96 20.54
C TRP A 433 13.50 -19.87 21.95
N GLN A 434 14.37 -19.94 22.96
CA GLN A 434 13.95 -19.81 24.36
C GLN A 434 14.42 -18.49 24.97
N PRO A 435 13.65 -17.89 25.91
CA PRO A 435 14.08 -16.70 26.62
C PRO A 435 15.37 -16.95 27.42
N GLY A 436 16.34 -16.04 27.32
CA GLY A 436 17.63 -16.14 28.02
C GLY A 436 18.70 -16.95 27.28
N GLU A 437 18.42 -17.46 26.08
CA GLU A 437 19.47 -17.92 25.15
C GLU A 437 20.23 -16.71 24.57
N ASP A 438 21.38 -16.96 23.94
CA ASP A 438 22.13 -15.97 23.15
C ASP A 438 21.41 -15.67 21.82
N ARG A 439 20.10 -15.38 21.90
CA ARG A 439 19.19 -15.14 20.79
C ARG A 439 18.20 -14.04 21.16
N SER A 440 17.92 -13.11 20.24
CA SER A 440 16.95 -12.05 20.52
C SER A 440 16.20 -11.52 19.30
N LEU A 441 14.96 -11.11 19.52
CA LEU A 441 14.08 -10.49 18.55
C LEU A 441 13.86 -9.01 18.91
N PHE A 442 14.01 -8.14 17.92
CA PHE A 442 13.76 -6.71 18.07
C PHE A 442 12.84 -6.24 16.96
N VAL A 443 11.58 -5.95 17.30
CA VAL A 443 10.61 -5.41 16.36
C VAL A 443 10.44 -3.92 16.62
N VAL A 444 10.44 -3.12 15.55
CA VAL A 444 10.30 -1.67 15.66
C VAL A 444 9.38 -1.13 14.58
N GLY A 445 8.57 -0.14 14.95
CA GLY A 445 7.57 0.42 14.04
C GLY A 445 6.70 1.48 14.71
N ASP A 446 5.69 1.94 13.98
CA ASP A 446 4.68 2.86 14.49
C ASP A 446 3.31 2.45 13.94
N PRO A 447 2.38 1.99 14.79
CA PRO A 447 1.08 1.53 14.32
C PRO A 447 0.28 2.67 13.67
N LYS A 448 0.56 3.94 14.03
CA LYS A 448 -0.07 5.14 13.45
C LYS A 448 0.34 5.39 11.99
N GLN A 449 1.41 4.75 11.52
CA GLN A 449 1.94 4.89 10.16
C GLN A 449 1.57 3.73 9.24
N SER A 450 0.77 2.76 9.70
CA SER A 450 0.31 1.67 8.84
C SER A 450 -0.64 2.19 7.76
N ILE A 451 -0.11 2.34 6.54
CA ILE A 451 -0.84 2.83 5.36
C ILE A 451 -0.77 1.85 4.18
N TYR A 452 -0.13 0.70 4.37
CA TYR A 452 0.04 -0.34 3.37
C TYR A 452 -0.98 -1.47 3.50
N GLY A 453 -2.16 -1.23 4.08
CA GLY A 453 -3.23 -2.23 4.17
C GLY A 453 -3.67 -2.79 2.80
N TRP A 454 -3.50 -2.02 1.72
CA TRP A 454 -3.71 -2.49 0.34
C TRP A 454 -2.65 -3.48 -0.16
N ARG A 455 -1.50 -3.59 0.54
CA ARG A 455 -0.48 -4.63 0.40
C ARG A 455 -0.57 -5.67 1.53
N GLU A 456 -1.73 -5.79 2.15
CA GLU A 456 -2.06 -6.84 3.13
C GLU A 456 -1.26 -6.76 4.43
N ALA A 457 -0.68 -5.59 4.71
CA ALA A 457 -0.14 -5.26 6.03
C ALA A 457 -1.26 -5.34 7.09
N ARG A 458 -0.98 -6.02 8.21
CA ARG A 458 -1.90 -6.11 9.35
C ARG A 458 -1.30 -5.45 10.58
N VAL A 459 -1.72 -4.21 10.85
CA VAL A 459 -1.28 -3.44 12.03
C VAL A 459 -1.60 -4.15 13.35
N GLN A 460 -2.63 -5.01 13.36
CA GLN A 460 -2.97 -5.85 14.52
C GLN A 460 -1.78 -6.67 15.03
N PHE A 461 -0.92 -7.18 14.14
CA PHE A 461 0.27 -7.93 14.56
C PHE A 461 1.23 -7.09 15.38
N PHE A 462 1.41 -5.82 15.01
CA PHE A 462 2.20 -4.88 15.79
C PHE A 462 1.57 -4.66 17.17
N VAL A 463 0.29 -4.33 17.21
CA VAL A 463 -0.43 -4.05 18.47
C VAL A 463 -0.42 -5.26 19.41
N GLN A 464 -0.61 -6.47 18.87
CA GLN A 464 -0.60 -7.71 19.66
C GLN A 464 0.80 -8.08 20.14
N ALA A 465 1.84 -7.81 19.34
CA ALA A 465 3.23 -8.11 19.69
C ALA A 465 3.73 -7.35 20.93
N ALA A 466 3.07 -6.26 21.34
CA ALA A 466 3.34 -5.59 22.61
C ALA A 466 3.10 -6.50 23.84
N GLN A 467 2.32 -7.57 23.69
CA GLN A 467 2.09 -8.62 24.70
C GLN A 467 2.96 -9.87 24.47
N GLY A 468 3.97 -9.78 23.61
CA GLY A 468 4.75 -10.90 23.09
C GLY A 468 4.27 -11.36 21.71
N LEU A 469 5.18 -11.96 20.95
CA LEU A 469 4.90 -12.48 19.60
C LEU A 469 4.15 -13.81 19.71
N ARG A 470 2.90 -13.83 19.26
CA ARG A 470 2.04 -15.02 19.29
C ARG A 470 2.24 -15.84 18.02
N CYS A 471 2.95 -16.95 18.13
CA CYS A 471 3.19 -17.84 17.01
C CYS A 471 2.21 -19.02 17.04
N PRO A 472 1.62 -19.41 15.90
CA PRO A 472 0.76 -20.59 15.84
C PRO A 472 1.50 -21.84 16.34
N ASP A 473 0.81 -22.65 17.14
CA ASP A 473 1.31 -23.92 17.68
C ASP A 473 2.57 -23.80 18.56
N GLN A 474 2.87 -22.61 19.09
CA GLN A 474 4.05 -22.33 19.90
C GLN A 474 3.70 -21.45 21.12
N PRO A 475 4.48 -21.53 22.21
CA PRO A 475 4.34 -20.57 23.30
C PRO A 475 4.63 -19.15 22.80
N THR A 476 3.96 -18.16 23.38
CA THR A 476 4.20 -16.75 23.06
C THR A 476 5.66 -16.39 23.34
N PHE A 477 6.35 -15.87 22.33
CA PHE A 477 7.73 -15.40 22.48
C PHE A 477 7.71 -14.03 23.19
N PRO A 478 8.42 -13.86 24.32
CA PRO A 478 8.31 -12.64 25.11
C PRO A 478 8.96 -11.45 24.39
N LEU A 479 8.24 -10.34 24.36
CA LEU A 479 8.74 -9.05 23.89
C LEU A 479 8.45 -8.00 24.96
N GLU A 480 9.47 -7.27 25.38
CA GLU A 480 9.29 -6.15 26.29
C GLU A 480 8.80 -4.91 25.53
N PRO A 481 7.61 -4.36 25.84
CA PRO A 481 7.09 -3.20 25.15
C PRO A 481 7.79 -1.92 25.61
N GLN A 482 8.24 -1.12 24.65
CA GLN A 482 8.95 0.14 24.87
C GLN A 482 8.39 1.22 23.93
N LEU A 483 8.38 2.48 24.37
CA LEU A 483 7.85 3.61 23.61
C LEU A 483 8.84 4.77 23.56
N LEU A 484 9.20 5.21 22.36
CA LEU A 484 9.90 6.49 22.17
C LEU A 484 8.90 7.64 22.09
N THR A 485 9.27 8.79 22.65
CA THR A 485 8.40 9.98 22.65
C THR A 485 9.10 11.20 22.07
N THR A 486 10.43 11.28 22.12
CA THR A 486 11.18 12.44 21.65
C THR A 486 11.22 12.47 20.13
N ASN A 487 10.78 13.57 19.50
CA ASN A 487 10.83 13.83 18.06
C ASN A 487 11.98 14.80 17.72
N PHE A 488 12.84 14.38 16.78
CA PHE A 488 14.01 15.14 16.34
C PHE A 488 13.83 15.81 14.98
N ARG A 489 12.74 15.50 14.27
CA ARG A 489 12.52 15.88 12.86
C ARG A 489 11.69 17.15 12.72
N SER A 490 10.71 17.34 13.61
CA SER A 490 9.66 18.35 13.47
C SER A 490 9.82 19.47 14.49
N SER A 491 9.31 20.65 14.15
CA SER A 491 9.27 21.79 15.07
C SER A 491 8.24 21.58 16.19
N PRO A 492 8.44 22.16 17.38
CA PRO A 492 7.46 22.16 18.46
C PRO A 492 6.06 22.60 18.01
N ALA A 493 5.94 23.66 17.20
CA ALA A 493 4.64 24.16 16.73
C ALA A 493 3.87 23.11 15.91
N LEU A 494 4.56 22.37 15.03
CA LEU A 494 3.94 21.29 14.26
C LEU A 494 3.56 20.11 15.16
N ILE A 495 4.43 19.75 16.10
CA ILE A 495 4.18 18.64 17.04
C ILE A 495 2.95 18.94 17.91
N THR A 496 2.86 20.14 18.49
CA THR A 496 1.70 20.55 19.30
C THR A 496 0.42 20.48 18.48
N TRP A 497 0.40 21.04 17.26
CA TRP A 497 -0.77 21.01 16.41
C TRP A 497 -1.21 19.58 16.03
N VAL A 498 -0.27 18.70 15.70
CA VAL A 498 -0.56 17.28 15.39
C VAL A 498 -1.11 16.57 16.62
N ASN A 499 -0.49 16.75 17.79
CA ASN A 499 -0.96 16.14 19.03
C ASN A 499 -2.40 16.57 19.35
N GLU A 500 -2.69 17.87 19.32
CA GLU A 500 -4.03 18.40 19.59
C GLU A 500 -5.08 17.87 18.60
N LEU A 501 -4.77 17.84 17.31
CA LEU A 501 -5.70 17.37 16.28
C LEU A 501 -5.99 15.86 16.43
N PHE A 502 -4.96 15.04 16.53
CA PHE A 502 -5.12 13.59 16.52
C PHE A 502 -5.60 13.04 17.86
N GLU A 503 -5.07 13.55 18.99
CA GLU A 503 -5.45 13.06 20.32
C GLU A 503 -6.91 13.37 20.66
N HIS A 504 -7.38 14.57 20.30
CA HIS A 504 -8.72 15.03 20.72
C HIS A 504 -9.80 14.87 19.66
N THR A 505 -9.42 14.73 18.37
CA THR A 505 -10.41 14.66 17.28
C THR A 505 -10.34 13.34 16.52
N VAL A 506 -9.20 13.02 15.90
CA VAL A 506 -9.12 11.91 14.93
C VAL A 506 -9.03 10.54 15.59
N MET A 507 -8.31 10.42 16.71
CA MET A 507 -7.98 9.15 17.38
C MET A 507 -8.39 9.17 18.87
N SER A 508 -9.44 9.92 19.22
CA SER A 508 -9.90 10.08 20.60
C SER A 508 -10.52 8.81 21.19
N HIS A 509 -11.11 7.95 20.34
CA HIS A 509 -11.76 6.70 20.72
C HIS A 509 -11.43 5.59 19.71
N PRO A 510 -10.22 5.01 19.73
CA PRO A 510 -9.84 3.99 18.76
C PRO A 510 -10.70 2.74 18.92
N ASP A 511 -11.28 2.24 17.82
CA ASP A 511 -11.94 0.94 17.74
C ASP A 511 -10.99 -0.18 17.25
N PRO A 512 -10.58 -1.11 18.14
CA PRO A 512 -9.74 -2.24 17.75
C PRO A 512 -10.39 -3.17 16.72
N ALA A 513 -11.72 -3.16 16.56
CA ALA A 513 -12.42 -4.03 15.61
C ALA A 513 -12.22 -3.61 14.14
N VAL A 514 -11.76 -2.39 13.89
CA VAL A 514 -11.46 -1.85 12.56
C VAL A 514 -10.01 -1.36 12.45
N ASP A 515 -9.11 -1.93 13.26
CA ASP A 515 -7.68 -1.65 13.23
C ASP A 515 -7.28 -0.22 13.62
N GLU A 516 -8.14 0.50 14.34
CA GLU A 516 -7.77 1.82 14.87
C GLU A 516 -6.83 1.69 16.07
N VAL A 517 -5.85 2.59 16.10
CA VAL A 517 -4.71 2.52 17.02
C VAL A 517 -4.74 3.66 18.00
N LYS A 518 -4.27 3.41 19.23
CA LYS A 518 -4.17 4.44 20.26
C LYS A 518 -3.16 5.52 19.84
N PHE A 519 -3.55 6.77 20.02
CA PHE A 519 -2.63 7.89 19.79
C PHE A 519 -1.64 8.05 20.94
N HIS A 520 -0.36 8.18 20.59
CA HIS A 520 0.73 8.49 21.52
C HIS A 520 1.38 9.80 21.11
N ALA A 521 1.25 10.81 21.96
CA ALA A 521 1.78 12.15 21.73
C ALA A 521 3.31 12.16 21.70
N ALA A 522 3.88 12.91 20.74
CA ALA A 522 5.32 13.13 20.66
C ALA A 522 5.72 14.39 21.44
N THR A 523 6.95 14.40 21.96
CA THR A 523 7.57 15.57 22.60
C THR A 523 8.69 16.10 21.72
N PRO A 524 8.83 17.42 21.51
CA PRO A 524 9.96 17.95 20.76
C PRO A 524 11.27 17.66 21.49
N LYS A 525 12.35 17.41 20.74
CA LYS A 525 13.69 17.38 21.33
C LYS A 525 13.97 18.68 22.09
N PRO A 526 14.75 18.64 23.19
CA PRO A 526 15.10 19.85 23.88
C PRO A 526 15.81 20.84 22.97
N GLU A 527 15.60 22.14 23.21
CA GLU A 527 16.24 23.23 22.45
C GLU A 527 15.83 23.28 20.95
N ALA A 528 14.78 22.57 20.54
CA ALA A 528 14.23 22.69 19.18
C ALA A 528 13.64 24.09 18.92
N ALA A 529 13.95 24.66 17.76
CA ALA A 529 13.36 25.92 17.32
C ALA A 529 11.85 25.76 17.11
N ALA A 530 11.05 26.68 17.67
CA ALA A 530 9.58 26.59 17.72
C ALA A 530 8.92 26.34 16.36
N GLY A 531 9.45 26.91 15.29
CA GLY A 531 8.89 26.83 13.93
C GLY A 531 7.58 27.62 13.79
N VAL A 532 6.96 27.48 12.61
CA VAL A 532 5.69 28.14 12.26
C VAL A 532 4.55 27.11 12.35
N PRO A 533 3.38 27.47 12.90
CA PRO A 533 2.22 26.58 12.91
C PRO A 533 1.71 26.31 11.48
N PRO A 534 1.03 25.18 11.24
CA PRO A 534 0.48 24.87 9.93
C PRO A 534 -0.67 25.81 9.55
N GLU A 535 -0.81 26.08 8.25
CA GLU A 535 -1.87 26.90 7.67
C GLU A 535 -2.91 26.03 6.96
N LEU A 536 -4.19 26.31 7.17
CA LEU A 536 -5.31 25.64 6.50
C LEU A 536 -5.99 26.61 5.52
N ALA A 537 -5.91 26.31 4.23
CA ALA A 537 -6.61 27.04 3.18
C ALA A 537 -7.86 26.26 2.73
N LEU A 538 -9.03 26.90 2.76
CA LEU A 538 -10.31 26.29 2.39
C LEU A 538 -10.83 26.88 1.07
N PHE A 539 -11.19 26.00 0.12
CA PHE A 539 -11.71 26.37 -1.19
C PHE A 539 -13.16 25.89 -1.33
N GLY A 540 -14.11 26.83 -1.28
CA GLY A 540 -15.54 26.55 -1.37
C GLY A 540 -16.12 26.74 -2.79
N ILE A 541 -17.30 26.16 -3.03
CA ILE A 541 -18.07 26.34 -4.26
C ILE A 541 -18.92 27.61 -4.11
N ASN A 542 -18.32 28.79 -4.30
CA ASN A 542 -19.03 30.07 -4.20
C ASN A 542 -19.32 30.64 -5.58
N GLY A 543 -20.34 30.13 -6.27
CA GLY A 543 -21.00 30.75 -7.44
C GLY A 543 -20.10 31.14 -8.64
N THR A 544 -18.81 30.84 -8.60
CA THR A 544 -17.83 31.08 -9.64
C THR A 544 -17.86 29.91 -10.61
N THR A 545 -17.61 30.19 -11.90
CA THR A 545 -17.49 29.16 -12.95
C THR A 545 -16.28 28.25 -12.76
N GLU A 546 -15.40 28.58 -11.81
CA GLU A 546 -14.15 27.87 -11.62
C GLU A 546 -14.27 26.74 -10.61
N GLN A 547 -13.75 25.57 -10.98
CA GLN A 547 -13.76 24.40 -10.12
C GLN A 547 -12.84 24.61 -8.90
N PRO A 548 -13.27 24.28 -7.67
CA PRO A 548 -12.47 24.49 -6.45
C PRO A 548 -11.06 23.92 -6.52
N ARG A 549 -10.88 22.79 -7.20
CA ARG A 549 -9.58 22.14 -7.41
C ARG A 549 -8.60 22.98 -8.23
N GLN A 550 -9.11 23.73 -9.22
CA GLN A 550 -8.28 24.62 -10.04
C GLN A 550 -7.89 25.88 -9.25
N ALA A 551 -8.79 26.40 -8.42
CA ALA A 551 -8.49 27.48 -7.49
C ALA A 551 -7.41 27.07 -6.47
N GLU A 552 -7.54 25.87 -5.89
CA GLU A 552 -6.54 25.28 -4.98
C GLU A 552 -5.16 25.16 -5.65
N ALA A 553 -5.11 24.61 -6.88
CA ALA A 553 -3.86 24.43 -7.61
C ALA A 553 -3.17 25.76 -7.94
N ARG A 554 -3.93 26.78 -8.38
CA ARG A 554 -3.38 28.12 -8.67
C ARG A 554 -2.94 28.84 -7.39
N TRP A 555 -3.69 28.71 -6.31
CA TRP A 555 -3.28 29.23 -5.01
C TRP A 555 -1.98 28.60 -4.53
N LEU A 556 -1.87 27.27 -4.59
CA LEU A 556 -0.65 26.54 -4.21
C LEU A 556 0.55 27.02 -5.05
N ALA A 557 0.38 27.13 -6.36
CA ALA A 557 1.44 27.60 -7.25
C ALA A 557 1.88 29.04 -6.94
N ALA A 558 0.93 29.93 -6.61
CA ALA A 558 1.22 31.30 -6.19
C ALA A 558 1.99 31.35 -4.86
N GLN A 559 1.58 30.55 -3.86
CA GLN A 559 2.28 30.46 -2.57
C GLN A 559 3.70 29.94 -2.72
N LEU A 560 3.91 28.90 -3.54
CA LEU A 560 5.24 28.36 -3.81
C LEU A 560 6.14 29.38 -4.51
N LYS A 561 5.60 30.10 -5.50
CA LYS A 561 6.36 31.15 -6.19
C LYS A 561 6.84 32.25 -5.24
N GLN A 562 6.05 32.58 -4.22
CA GLN A 562 6.42 33.56 -3.20
C GLN A 562 7.45 33.03 -2.20
N ARG A 563 7.36 31.76 -1.78
CA ARG A 563 8.22 31.18 -0.74
C ARG A 563 9.54 30.60 -1.26
N LEU A 564 9.61 30.22 -2.54
CA LEU A 564 10.83 29.63 -3.13
C LEU A 564 12.08 30.50 -3.03
N PRO A 565 12.02 31.83 -3.23
CA PRO A 565 13.20 32.71 -3.09
C PRO A 565 13.75 32.77 -1.66
N ASP A 566 12.90 32.61 -0.65
CA ASP A 566 13.26 32.70 0.78
C ASP A 566 13.74 31.36 1.36
N LEU A 567 13.74 30.31 0.55
CA LEU A 567 14.09 28.97 1.00
C LEU A 567 15.61 28.85 1.27
N PRO A 568 16.04 28.35 2.44
CA PRO A 568 17.45 28.15 2.73
C PRO A 568 18.14 27.25 1.71
N ALA A 569 19.43 27.50 1.46
CA ALA A 569 20.20 26.74 0.49
C ALA A 569 20.20 25.23 0.82
N GLY A 570 19.73 24.42 -0.13
CA GLY A 570 19.67 22.96 0.00
C GLY A 570 18.34 22.41 0.53
N GLU A 571 17.46 23.26 1.06
CA GLU A 571 16.11 22.86 1.41
C GLU A 571 15.23 22.65 0.18
N ARG A 572 14.15 21.87 0.33
CA ARG A 572 13.21 21.55 -0.75
C ARG A 572 11.80 21.49 -0.18
N ILE A 573 10.83 21.92 -0.99
CA ILE A 573 9.42 21.80 -0.65
C ILE A 573 8.88 20.47 -1.18
N GLY A 574 8.24 19.69 -0.31
CA GLY A 574 7.49 18.49 -0.67
C GLY A 574 6.01 18.80 -0.86
N ILE A 575 5.42 18.38 -1.97
CA ILE A 575 3.97 18.45 -2.22
C ILE A 575 3.41 17.04 -2.13
N LEU A 576 2.50 16.80 -1.20
CA LEU A 576 1.84 15.52 -1.00
C LEU A 576 0.41 15.61 -1.51
N LEU A 577 0.03 14.69 -2.38
CA LEU A 577 -1.33 14.52 -2.87
C LEU A 577 -1.82 13.13 -2.44
N PHE A 578 -3.05 13.04 -1.93
CA PHE A 578 -3.65 11.77 -1.52
C PHE A 578 -3.81 10.80 -2.71
N THR A 579 -4.23 11.31 -3.87
CA THR A 579 -4.32 10.54 -5.12
C THR A 579 -3.76 11.32 -6.31
N ARG A 580 -3.37 10.59 -7.36
CA ARG A 580 -2.79 11.14 -8.58
C ARG A 580 -3.84 11.63 -9.59
N THR A 581 -5.13 11.41 -9.31
CA THR A 581 -6.24 11.70 -10.24
C THR A 581 -6.25 13.14 -10.75
N HIS A 582 -5.80 14.08 -9.92
CA HIS A 582 -5.76 15.50 -10.25
C HIS A 582 -4.35 16.05 -10.42
N LEU A 583 -3.32 15.20 -10.48
CA LEU A 583 -1.91 15.61 -10.58
C LEU A 583 -1.67 16.56 -11.78
N SER A 584 -2.33 16.31 -12.91
CA SER A 584 -2.24 17.16 -14.11
C SER A 584 -2.68 18.61 -13.85
N ILE A 585 -3.69 18.83 -13.00
CA ILE A 585 -4.20 20.17 -12.66
C ILE A 585 -3.13 20.95 -11.89
N TYR A 586 -2.48 20.34 -10.90
CA TYR A 586 -1.41 20.98 -10.14
C TYR A 586 -0.16 21.21 -11.00
N LEU A 587 0.23 20.24 -11.84
CA LEU A 587 1.39 20.40 -12.73
C LEU A 587 1.20 21.54 -13.73
N GLU A 588 0.00 21.70 -14.29
CA GLU A 588 -0.29 22.80 -15.19
C GLU A 588 -0.24 24.16 -14.47
N ALA A 589 -0.85 24.27 -13.28
CA ALA A 589 -0.79 25.50 -12.49
C ALA A 589 0.64 25.88 -12.09
N LEU A 590 1.47 24.90 -11.66
CA LEU A 590 2.88 25.11 -11.34
C LEU A 590 3.69 25.55 -12.56
N ARG A 591 3.44 24.92 -13.72
CA ARG A 591 4.07 25.29 -15.00
C ARG A 591 3.72 26.73 -15.39
N GLN A 592 2.45 27.11 -15.30
CA GLN A 592 1.99 28.46 -15.60
C GLN A 592 2.60 29.51 -14.64
N ALA A 593 2.80 29.15 -13.38
CA ALA A 593 3.44 30.03 -12.40
C ALA A 593 4.97 30.16 -12.60
N GLY A 594 5.58 29.27 -13.40
CA GLY A 594 7.03 29.18 -13.60
C GLY A 594 7.76 28.46 -12.46
N VAL A 595 7.07 27.61 -11.70
CA VAL A 595 7.64 26.86 -10.57
C VAL A 595 8.26 25.55 -11.06
N PRO A 596 9.58 25.34 -10.89
CA PRO A 596 10.22 24.09 -11.27
C PRO A 596 9.79 22.96 -10.31
N VAL A 597 9.29 21.86 -10.87
CA VAL A 597 8.83 20.71 -10.10
C VAL A 597 9.49 19.43 -10.61
N LYS A 598 9.92 18.58 -9.68
CA LYS A 598 10.38 17.22 -9.97
C LYS A 598 9.34 16.23 -9.44
N VAL A 599 8.76 15.44 -10.32
CA VAL A 599 7.80 14.39 -9.96
C VAL A 599 8.56 13.08 -9.78
N LYS A 600 8.52 12.48 -8.58
CA LYS A 600 9.27 11.24 -8.26
C LYS A 600 8.72 10.03 -9.03
N GLU A 601 7.41 9.96 -9.21
CA GLU A 601 6.72 9.00 -10.07
C GLU A 601 5.69 9.76 -10.93
N GLY A 602 5.89 9.75 -12.25
CA GLY A 602 5.28 10.71 -13.19
C GLY A 602 3.86 10.41 -13.66
N LEU A 603 3.39 11.21 -14.61
CA LEU A 603 2.22 10.87 -15.42
C LEU A 603 2.49 9.55 -16.15
N LYS A 604 1.45 8.72 -16.33
CA LYS A 604 1.57 7.52 -17.18
C LYS A 604 2.08 7.96 -18.56
N LEU A 605 2.87 7.12 -19.24
CA LEU A 605 3.29 7.41 -20.61
C LEU A 605 2.06 7.71 -21.50
N SER A 606 0.96 6.98 -21.29
CA SER A 606 -0.32 7.20 -21.98
C SER A 606 -0.98 8.58 -21.75
N ALA A 607 -0.60 9.31 -20.70
CA ALA A 607 -1.09 10.65 -20.45
C ALA A 607 -0.29 11.73 -21.19
N ASP A 608 0.86 11.38 -21.80
CA ASP A 608 1.55 12.27 -22.73
C ASP A 608 0.70 12.41 -24.01
N PRO A 609 0.38 13.64 -24.45
CA PRO A 609 -0.43 13.86 -25.65
C PRO A 609 0.20 13.29 -26.93
N LEU A 610 1.51 13.00 -26.96
CA LEU A 610 2.17 12.38 -28.11
C LEU A 610 1.90 10.87 -28.22
N VAL A 611 1.63 10.20 -27.11
CA VAL A 611 1.54 8.73 -27.05
C VAL A 611 0.33 8.18 -27.78
N PRO A 612 -0.89 8.76 -27.68
CA PRO A 612 -2.02 8.35 -28.51
C PRO A 612 -1.73 8.38 -30.02
N TYR A 613 -0.95 9.33 -30.51
CA TYR A 613 -0.58 9.39 -31.93
C TYR A 613 0.35 8.25 -32.33
N LEU A 614 1.32 7.91 -31.47
CA LEU A 614 2.21 6.76 -31.69
C LEU A 614 1.43 5.44 -31.62
N VAL A 615 0.50 5.28 -30.67
CA VAL A 615 -0.37 4.10 -30.57
C VAL A 615 -1.23 3.97 -31.83
N ASN A 616 -1.81 5.07 -32.31
CA ASN A 616 -2.59 5.08 -33.55
C ASN A 616 -1.72 4.72 -34.76
N LEU A 617 -0.48 5.19 -34.83
CA LEU A 617 0.45 4.80 -35.89
C LEU A 617 0.73 3.30 -35.86
N THR A 618 1.05 2.74 -34.68
CA THR A 618 1.30 1.31 -34.53
C THR A 618 0.05 0.50 -34.89
N ARG A 619 -1.14 0.92 -34.45
CA ARG A 619 -2.41 0.27 -34.80
C ARG A 619 -2.68 0.31 -36.30
N ALA A 620 -2.48 1.45 -36.94
CA ALA A 620 -2.64 1.63 -38.37
C ALA A 620 -1.67 0.75 -39.18
N LEU A 621 -0.44 0.55 -38.69
CA LEU A 621 0.55 -0.33 -39.33
C LEU A 621 0.23 -1.81 -39.13
N VAL A 622 -0.18 -2.21 -37.92
CA VAL A 622 -0.50 -3.61 -37.58
C VAL A 622 -1.86 -4.04 -38.15
N ARG A 623 -2.83 -3.11 -38.20
CA ARG A 623 -4.18 -3.31 -38.72
C ARG A 623 -4.47 -2.20 -39.74
N PRO A 624 -4.01 -2.34 -41.00
CA PRO A 624 -4.22 -1.33 -42.03
C PRO A 624 -5.68 -0.95 -42.29
N GLN A 625 -6.63 -1.82 -41.91
CA GLN A 625 -8.07 -1.61 -41.97
C GLN A 625 -8.66 -0.78 -40.81
N ASP A 626 -7.86 -0.39 -39.81
CA ASP A 626 -8.30 0.46 -38.70
C ASP A 626 -8.37 1.93 -39.14
N ASP A 627 -9.47 2.29 -39.80
CA ASP A 627 -9.73 3.65 -40.31
C ASP A 627 -9.59 4.72 -39.22
N LEU A 628 -9.99 4.42 -37.98
CA LEU A 628 -9.90 5.35 -36.86
C LEU A 628 -8.44 5.61 -36.46
N ALA A 629 -7.61 4.57 -36.46
CA ALA A 629 -6.18 4.71 -36.21
C ALA A 629 -5.51 5.59 -37.28
N TRP A 630 -5.82 5.38 -38.57
CA TRP A 630 -5.34 6.24 -39.65
C TRP A 630 -5.79 7.68 -39.52
N VAL A 631 -7.05 7.95 -39.21
CA VAL A 631 -7.53 9.31 -38.93
C VAL A 631 -6.76 9.95 -37.78
N GLY A 632 -6.49 9.19 -36.71
CA GLY A 632 -5.68 9.63 -35.58
C GLY A 632 -4.27 10.04 -35.99
N VAL A 633 -3.62 9.28 -36.86
CA VAL A 633 -2.28 9.60 -37.41
C VAL A 633 -2.33 10.84 -38.29
N LEU A 634 -3.29 10.92 -39.21
CA LEU A 634 -3.41 12.05 -40.15
C LEU A 634 -3.69 13.38 -39.44
N ARG A 635 -4.39 13.34 -38.31
CA ARG A 635 -4.65 14.50 -37.45
C ARG A 635 -3.53 14.80 -36.44
N SER A 636 -2.43 14.05 -36.46
CA SER A 636 -1.30 14.29 -35.57
C SER A 636 -0.65 15.66 -35.79
N PRO A 637 0.05 16.22 -34.78
CA PRO A 637 0.76 17.50 -34.90
C PRO A 637 1.82 17.53 -36.03
N TRP A 638 2.26 16.37 -36.52
CA TRP A 638 3.23 16.23 -37.60
C TRP A 638 2.63 16.41 -38.99
N LEU A 639 1.39 15.93 -39.20
CA LEU A 639 0.71 15.97 -40.51
C LEU A 639 -0.31 17.12 -40.63
N ARG A 640 -0.87 17.58 -39.51
CA ARG A 640 -1.75 18.77 -39.39
C ARG A 640 -2.91 18.82 -40.40
N LEU A 641 -3.44 17.67 -40.83
CA LEU A 641 -4.61 17.64 -41.70
C LEU A 641 -5.87 18.00 -40.90
N ASN A 642 -6.64 18.97 -41.39
CA ASN A 642 -7.93 19.34 -40.80
C ASN A 642 -9.04 18.36 -41.22
N LEU A 643 -10.15 18.35 -40.47
CA LEU A 643 -11.29 17.48 -40.75
C LEU A 643 -11.90 17.75 -42.13
N ASP A 644 -11.87 19.00 -42.59
CA ASP A 644 -12.39 19.39 -43.90
C ASP A 644 -11.62 18.73 -45.05
N SER A 645 -10.31 18.54 -44.89
CA SER A 645 -9.45 17.82 -45.86
C SER A 645 -9.73 16.31 -45.88
N LEU A 646 -10.25 15.76 -44.79
CA LEU A 646 -10.60 14.33 -44.66
C LEU A 646 -12.01 14.04 -45.19
N GLY A 647 -12.94 15.00 -45.09
CA GLY A 647 -14.36 14.82 -45.42
C GLY A 647 -14.72 14.84 -46.91
N HIS A 648 -13.85 15.38 -47.78
CA HIS A 648 -14.22 15.64 -49.18
C HIS A 648 -14.01 14.49 -50.17
N ARG A 649 -13.57 13.31 -49.74
CA ARG A 649 -13.49 12.12 -50.63
C ARG A 649 -14.09 10.89 -49.97
N HIS A 650 -15.38 10.67 -50.28
CA HIS A 650 -16.11 9.41 -50.21
C HIS A 650 -15.95 8.56 -48.95
N GLY A 651 -16.85 8.73 -47.97
CA GLY A 651 -17.51 7.66 -47.20
C GLY A 651 -16.71 6.54 -46.53
N THR A 652 -15.39 6.55 -46.56
CA THR A 652 -14.49 5.54 -46.00
C THR A 652 -13.07 6.12 -46.05
N VAL A 653 -12.26 5.93 -45.01
CA VAL A 653 -10.88 6.46 -44.94
C VAL A 653 -9.93 5.67 -45.86
N ALA A 654 -10.43 4.58 -46.45
CA ALA A 654 -9.76 3.68 -47.38
C ALA A 654 -8.97 4.32 -48.55
N PRO A 655 -9.33 5.49 -49.15
CA PRO A 655 -8.56 6.03 -50.27
C PRO A 655 -7.22 6.67 -49.89
N LEU A 656 -7.02 7.10 -48.63
CA LEU A 656 -5.78 7.75 -48.19
C LEU A 656 -4.66 6.75 -47.88
N VAL A 657 -5.01 5.54 -47.41
CA VAL A 657 -4.05 4.45 -47.17
C VAL A 657 -3.41 3.95 -48.47
N ARG A 658 -4.15 3.99 -49.59
CA ARG A 658 -3.60 3.66 -50.93
C ARG A 658 -2.56 4.66 -51.43
N LEU A 659 -2.57 5.90 -50.95
CA LEU A 659 -1.61 6.94 -51.35
C LEU A 659 -0.23 6.76 -50.70
N VAL A 660 -0.16 6.10 -49.54
CA VAL A 660 1.10 5.84 -48.82
C VAL A 660 1.64 4.43 -49.10
N GLY A 661 0.78 3.48 -49.49
CA GLY A 661 1.12 2.06 -49.70
C GLY A 661 1.50 1.61 -51.12
N HIS A 662 1.67 2.52 -52.10
CA HIS A 662 2.04 2.14 -53.48
C HIS A 662 3.42 2.69 -53.89
N GLY A 663 4.46 2.05 -53.35
CA GLY A 663 5.81 2.01 -53.91
C GLY A 663 6.09 0.66 -54.57
N ALA A 664 5.35 0.30 -55.64
CA ALA A 664 5.68 -0.83 -56.51
C ALA A 664 5.60 -0.36 -57.98
N PRO A 665 6.62 -0.60 -58.83
CA PRO A 665 6.74 0.08 -60.12
C PRO A 665 5.92 -0.62 -61.20
N GLY A 666 4.90 0.08 -61.72
CA GLY A 666 4.03 -0.41 -62.80
C GLY A 666 3.76 0.65 -63.87
N ARG A 667 4.64 0.70 -64.87
CA ARG A 667 4.48 1.18 -66.27
C ARG A 667 3.37 2.20 -66.62
N GLY A 668 3.79 3.46 -66.79
CA GLY A 668 3.58 4.26 -68.01
C GLY A 668 2.20 4.85 -68.33
N ARG A 669 2.06 6.19 -68.21
CA ARG A 669 1.97 7.17 -69.32
C ARG A 669 1.59 8.57 -68.78
N GLY A 670 2.53 9.52 -68.92
CA GLY A 670 2.30 10.94 -69.21
C GLY A 670 1.68 11.85 -68.14
N GLY A 671 2.49 12.75 -67.56
CA GLY A 671 2.03 14.11 -67.22
C GLY A 671 2.40 14.69 -65.86
N ARG A 672 3.50 15.46 -65.84
CA ARG A 672 3.94 16.48 -64.84
C ARG A 672 4.57 15.97 -63.53
N GLN A 673 5.90 16.06 -63.50
CA GLN A 673 6.78 15.88 -62.35
C GLN A 673 6.61 17.03 -61.32
N CYS A 674 6.60 16.68 -60.04
CA CYS A 674 6.91 17.57 -58.93
C CYS A 674 8.37 17.26 -58.50
N PRO A 675 9.28 18.24 -58.40
CA PRO A 675 10.68 17.98 -58.05
C PRO A 675 10.83 17.91 -56.53
N TYR A 676 11.81 17.11 -56.08
CA TYR A 676 12.28 16.85 -54.70
C TYR A 676 11.97 15.44 -54.21
N LEU A 677 12.85 14.51 -54.63
CA LEU A 677 13.41 13.41 -53.83
C LEU A 677 14.33 12.61 -54.75
N SER A 678 15.59 13.02 -54.82
CA SER A 678 16.68 12.30 -55.51
C SER A 678 17.79 11.99 -54.51
N GLY A 679 18.18 10.72 -54.46
CA GLY A 679 19.26 10.17 -53.63
C GLY A 679 18.67 9.45 -52.40
N ILE A 680 18.81 8.14 -52.19
CA ILE A 680 19.88 7.21 -52.56
C ILE A 680 19.23 5.81 -52.67
N THR A 681 19.50 5.09 -53.76
CA THR A 681 19.28 3.63 -53.85
C THR A 681 20.55 3.00 -54.40
N GLY A 682 20.97 1.87 -53.82
CA GLY A 682 22.00 0.99 -54.38
C GLY A 682 22.60 0.00 -53.36
N PRO A 683 22.94 -1.26 -53.73
CA PRO A 683 22.36 -2.45 -53.08
C PRO A 683 23.32 -3.61 -52.73
N GLY A 684 22.79 -4.63 -52.03
CA GLY A 684 23.29 -6.02 -51.96
C GLY A 684 24.45 -6.26 -50.97
N GLY A 685 24.64 -7.40 -50.30
CA GLY A 685 24.03 -8.72 -50.27
C GLY A 685 25.02 -9.69 -49.60
N ILE A 686 24.55 -10.54 -48.68
CA ILE A 686 25.06 -11.86 -48.22
C ILE A 686 26.56 -12.02 -47.86
N GLY A 687 26.85 -12.46 -46.62
CA GLY A 687 28.13 -13.12 -46.28
C GLY A 687 28.37 -13.32 -44.78
N ALA A 688 28.76 -14.54 -44.40
CA ALA A 688 28.84 -15.06 -43.03
C ALA A 688 30.16 -14.75 -42.27
N SER A 689 30.13 -15.10 -40.97
CA SER A 689 31.24 -15.48 -40.06
C SER A 689 31.99 -14.41 -39.25
N GLY A 690 32.06 -14.65 -37.93
CA GLY A 690 33.33 -14.86 -37.22
C GLY A 690 34.05 -13.68 -36.55
N ASN A 691 34.00 -13.68 -35.20
CA ASN A 691 35.05 -13.30 -34.23
C ASN A 691 35.46 -11.83 -33.95
N HIS A 692 35.34 -11.52 -32.65
CA HIS A 692 36.29 -10.88 -31.71
C HIS A 692 36.64 -9.36 -31.73
N LEU A 693 36.39 -8.77 -30.55
CA LEU A 693 37.23 -7.85 -29.74
C LEU A 693 37.28 -6.34 -30.05
N GLY A 694 37.22 -5.55 -28.96
CA GLY A 694 37.73 -4.16 -28.82
C GLY A 694 36.64 -3.10 -28.62
N THR A 695 36.24 -2.76 -27.40
CA THR A 695 36.70 -1.57 -26.64
C THR A 695 36.71 -0.26 -27.43
N ASP A 696 35.78 0.66 -27.13
CA ASP A 696 36.14 1.96 -26.54
C ASP A 696 34.93 2.91 -26.39
N SER A 697 34.93 3.56 -25.23
CA SER A 697 34.05 4.61 -24.73
C SER A 697 34.43 6.02 -25.25
N ILE A 698 33.55 7.02 -24.98
CA ILE A 698 33.77 8.50 -24.91
C ILE A 698 33.25 9.29 -26.17
N PRO A 699 32.69 10.53 -26.08
CA PRO A 699 31.69 11.10 -25.17
C PRO A 699 30.61 11.98 -25.89
N LEU A 700 29.59 12.41 -25.15
CA LEU A 700 28.74 13.56 -25.51
C LEU A 700 29.51 14.88 -25.23
N GLY A 701 29.68 15.71 -26.26
CA GLY A 701 30.31 17.03 -26.19
C GLY A 701 29.37 18.14 -26.64
N GLU A 702 29.36 19.22 -25.85
CA GLU A 702 28.66 20.49 -26.07
C GLU A 702 29.06 21.19 -27.38
N CYS A 703 28.14 21.95 -27.97
CA CYS A 703 28.46 23.07 -28.86
C CYS A 703 27.48 24.24 -28.65
N LEU A 704 28.03 25.35 -28.18
CA LEU A 704 27.41 26.67 -28.07
C LEU A 704 27.57 27.47 -29.37
N SER A 705 26.55 28.28 -29.66
CA SER A 705 26.59 29.61 -30.30
C SER A 705 26.80 29.73 -31.83
N THR A 706 25.85 30.40 -32.50
CA THR A 706 25.96 31.79 -33.03
C THR A 706 24.94 32.04 -34.16
N GLY A 707 24.40 33.27 -34.26
CA GLY A 707 24.14 33.86 -35.59
C GLY A 707 22.73 34.38 -35.94
N ARG A 708 22.45 35.63 -35.52
CA ARG A 708 21.88 36.77 -36.30
C ARG A 708 20.51 36.68 -37.00
N SER A 709 19.65 37.64 -36.63
CA SER A 709 18.55 38.21 -37.42
C SER A 709 19.02 39.12 -38.58
N PRO A 710 18.14 39.43 -39.54
CA PRO A 710 18.23 40.67 -40.30
C PRO A 710 16.95 41.55 -40.27
N ASP A 711 17.22 42.84 -40.41
CA ASP A 711 16.46 43.90 -41.10
C ASP A 711 15.31 44.68 -40.42
N GLN A 712 15.68 45.90 -40.02
CA GLN A 712 14.92 47.17 -40.04
C GLN A 712 14.79 47.71 -41.49
N PRO A 713 13.93 48.71 -41.86
CA PRO A 713 13.84 50.02 -41.19
C PRO A 713 12.50 50.80 -41.26
N LEU A 714 12.34 51.85 -40.44
CA LEU A 714 12.17 53.26 -40.89
C LEU A 714 12.00 54.25 -39.72
N ALA A 715 12.59 55.43 -39.95
CA ALA A 715 12.83 56.60 -39.10
C ALA A 715 11.59 57.30 -38.51
N SER A 716 11.78 58.01 -37.38
CA SER A 716 11.78 59.50 -37.35
C SER A 716 12.00 60.10 -35.94
N ARG A 717 12.98 61.03 -35.86
CA ARG A 717 13.03 62.32 -35.13
C ARG A 717 12.92 62.32 -33.60
N ASP A 718 13.97 62.83 -32.93
CA ASP A 718 14.06 64.16 -32.26
C ASP A 718 13.04 64.30 -31.11
N ASP A 719 13.34 64.71 -29.87
CA ASP A 719 14.34 65.68 -29.43
C ASP A 719 14.53 65.60 -27.89
N ASP A 720 15.66 66.12 -27.42
CA ASP A 720 15.92 66.85 -26.17
C ASP A 720 15.62 66.32 -24.73
N ARG A 721 16.69 66.43 -23.92
CA ARG A 721 16.76 66.94 -22.53
C ARG A 721 16.33 66.12 -21.30
N SER A 722 17.38 65.63 -20.65
CA SER A 722 17.85 66.04 -19.31
C SER A 722 17.08 65.68 -18.04
N ARG A 723 17.83 65.00 -17.17
CA ARG A 723 17.97 65.17 -15.71
C ARG A 723 16.73 65.01 -14.82
N GLY A 724 16.87 64.03 -13.92
CA GLY A 724 16.99 64.38 -12.51
C GLY A 724 15.89 63.85 -11.59
N GLN A 725 16.31 62.91 -10.73
CA GLN A 725 15.94 62.76 -9.32
C GLN A 725 14.46 62.71 -8.91
N GLY A 726 14.15 61.67 -8.15
CA GLY A 726 13.59 61.91 -6.81
C GLY A 726 12.26 61.25 -6.50
N THR A 727 12.35 60.31 -5.55
CA THR A 727 11.41 60.06 -4.44
C THR A 727 10.01 59.52 -4.73
N GLY A 728 9.78 58.30 -4.21
CA GLY A 728 8.69 57.96 -3.29
C GLY A 728 7.28 57.94 -3.86
N ILE A 729 6.66 56.77 -3.93
CA ILE A 729 5.97 56.08 -2.82
C ILE A 729 6.06 54.58 -3.07
#